data_AF-A0A8H7B542-F1
#
_entry.id   AF-A0A8H7B542-F1
#
_cell.length_a   1.000
_cell.length_b   1.000
_cell.length_c   1.000
_cell.angle_alpha   90.00
_cell.angle_beta   90.00
_cell.angle_gamma   90.00
#
_symmetry.space_group_name_H-M   'P 1'
#
loop_
_entity.id
_entity.type
_entity.pdbx_description
1 polymer ?
#
loop_
_entity_poly.entity_id
_entity_poly.type
_entity_poly.pdbx_seq_one_letter_code
_entity_poly.pdbx_strand_id
1 'polypeptide(L)'
;MSNTNNLIHILNALIGSLCIAVLGLTAHAVALKDELDSILPSSVRKTGMTFLFWPGCGGLVDMLLFILLWSLTPWEQDSTNKQAAYLNGLLFVASFILGRPLIVLIFTFVEWGRAVKSDTSTYSGYLTVETWACAFSKQNRNNFADSLCKEIQAARYLLIPVLVLGAIMLTLMLRKRFLVTKGVVQPLIHIMSTEPASSVAAPASYYISKSNVCVNSKGESIGNGVFANQRFGAGEEIANFKRPLVGSLETERLLDTCANCYLWTEGSSTGTRLYVPEGAKVNKCAACQRFQYCSKTCQKDAWNRGHKHECKTLKPMVGRHLPKAFLACMELLIRRKHNLISDEEWELLCRLPSHIDDFKRSGTYENIELMAMGAGQFSLSQNMFDKDFVAAMYGRIMSNALTLITPTLDPLGIMIDPMLCHMNHSCDPNAYIMMDGPQVSIRTLRPIRKDKEIFISYIDATNPYHKRQEELRSRWFFTCRCAKCQKKATLQEDNWLVPANPRFVLGKDEMEAMAGTQEKAFELYTQLQGMADSKLVIKALQETLKIGYESRFCPAYRQPYAAVRDDLIVHLLSVGKYQEAWTQCAKRYKHILPKLHPVPFHPVRVVQTWQMAMLATYLASTEEGVSAPGVNMGLIAMMLVKQVLDVAHLSHGMTHTFTKSVKAKAEEMIEELKRSIGNPNNDVMNRELEVFNMPPKAATLDGQKVVPADCVSVLLMALGSTTITKAQYEMMSALDGTRTASSFEHQFRTITARAKELKARVEKGETFQAVAPVNKRGQTNPATPNKRKAASSGSDDATPSRKKVTPKSRGKKSQTPLETMDDTFPEDAEEFIKNEAKWEEEVFS
;
A
#
# COMPACT_ATOMS: atom_id res chain seq x y z
N MET A 1 11.56 -37.89 36.42
CA MET A 1 11.98 -38.26 35.04
C MET A 1 12.10 -39.77 34.82
N SER A 2 12.51 -40.57 35.82
CA SER A 2 12.62 -42.04 35.74
C SER A 2 11.42 -42.75 35.11
N ASN A 3 10.21 -42.58 35.66
CA ASN A 3 9.00 -43.28 35.19
C ASN A 3 8.72 -43.04 33.69
N THR A 4 9.06 -41.85 33.17
CA THR A 4 8.87 -41.51 31.76
C THR A 4 9.87 -42.22 30.85
N ASN A 5 11.10 -42.46 31.32
CA ASN A 5 12.08 -43.25 30.58
C ASN A 5 11.71 -44.74 30.60
N ASN A 6 11.32 -45.29 31.76
CA ASN A 6 10.92 -46.70 31.88
C ASN A 6 9.74 -47.03 30.94
N LEU A 7 8.75 -46.14 30.85
CA LEU A 7 7.64 -46.29 29.92
C LEU A 7 8.10 -46.31 28.44
N ILE A 8 9.08 -45.47 28.07
CA ILE A 8 9.66 -45.47 26.71
C ILE A 8 10.41 -46.78 26.43
N HIS A 9 11.16 -47.34 27.39
CA HIS A 9 11.83 -48.63 27.21
C HIS A 9 10.82 -49.78 27.02
N ILE A 10 9.69 -49.76 27.75
CA ILE A 10 8.62 -50.75 27.59
C ILE A 10 7.94 -50.63 26.22
N LEU A 11 7.61 -49.41 25.76
CA LEU A 11 7.05 -49.22 24.41
C LEU A 11 8.04 -49.63 23.31
N ASN A 12 9.33 -49.32 23.46
CA ASN A 12 10.37 -49.73 22.50
C ASN A 12 10.48 -51.25 22.38
N ALA A 13 10.40 -51.99 23.50
CA ALA A 13 10.41 -53.45 23.49
C ALA A 13 9.15 -54.02 22.80
N LEU A 14 7.96 -53.50 23.12
CA LEU A 14 6.69 -53.92 22.50
C LEU A 14 6.68 -53.65 20.99
N ILE A 15 7.11 -52.46 20.56
CA ILE A 15 7.20 -52.10 19.14
C ILE A 15 8.23 -52.99 18.44
N GLY A 16 9.39 -53.24 19.04
CA GLY A 16 10.40 -54.15 18.48
C GLY A 16 9.87 -55.56 18.23
N SER A 17 9.18 -56.16 19.21
CA SER A 17 8.54 -57.48 19.04
C SER A 17 7.46 -57.48 17.96
N LEU A 18 6.65 -56.42 17.86
CA LEU A 18 5.64 -56.27 16.80
C LEU A 18 6.28 -56.07 15.42
N CYS A 19 7.41 -55.36 15.31
CA CYS A 19 8.18 -55.25 14.07
C CYS A 19 8.72 -56.61 13.60
N ILE A 20 9.20 -57.46 14.52
CA ILE A 20 9.65 -58.83 14.19
C ILE A 20 8.48 -59.68 13.67
N ALA A 21 7.31 -59.60 14.30
CA ALA A 21 6.10 -60.31 13.83
C ALA A 21 5.66 -59.83 12.43
N VAL A 22 5.68 -58.51 12.17
CA VAL A 22 5.35 -57.94 10.85
C VAL A 22 6.40 -58.32 9.79
N LEU A 23 7.69 -58.39 10.13
CA LEU A 23 8.72 -58.88 9.21
C LEU A 23 8.53 -60.37 8.88
N GLY A 24 8.14 -61.20 9.86
CA GLY A 24 7.78 -62.60 9.64
C GLY A 24 6.59 -62.75 8.68
N LEU A 25 5.50 -62.01 8.92
CA LEU A 25 4.34 -61.96 8.02
C LEU A 25 4.70 -61.45 6.62
N THR A 26 5.60 -60.47 6.51
CA THR A 26 6.05 -59.92 5.21
C THR A 26 6.89 -60.94 4.45
N ALA A 27 7.80 -61.66 5.13
CA ALA A 27 8.58 -62.73 4.52
C ALA A 27 7.67 -63.90 4.08
N HIS A 28 6.64 -64.24 4.86
CA HIS A 28 5.66 -65.25 4.47
C HIS A 28 4.84 -64.81 3.25
N ALA A 29 4.38 -63.55 3.21
CA ALA A 29 3.70 -62.98 2.04
C ALA A 29 4.57 -62.93 0.77
N VAL A 30 5.91 -62.79 0.91
CA VAL A 30 6.86 -62.91 -0.20
C VAL A 30 7.04 -64.36 -0.66
N ALA A 31 6.97 -65.35 0.24
CA ALA A 31 6.96 -66.77 -0.14
C ALA A 31 5.65 -67.20 -0.83
N LEU A 32 4.51 -66.68 -0.37
CA LEU A 32 3.17 -66.90 -0.96
C LEU A 32 3.00 -66.27 -2.35
N LYS A 33 3.96 -65.43 -2.79
CA LYS A 33 3.93 -64.69 -4.06
C LYS A 33 3.72 -65.61 -5.28
N ASP A 34 4.44 -66.72 -5.35
CA ASP A 34 4.49 -67.55 -6.56
C ASP A 34 3.21 -68.41 -6.72
N GLU A 35 2.52 -68.73 -5.62
CA GLU A 35 1.14 -69.23 -5.66
C GLU A 35 0.16 -68.13 -6.07
N LEU A 36 0.34 -66.90 -5.57
CA LEU A 36 -0.52 -65.74 -5.91
C LEU A 36 -0.48 -65.41 -7.42
N ASP A 37 0.71 -65.46 -8.03
CA ASP A 37 0.96 -65.25 -9.46
C ASP A 37 0.30 -66.33 -10.37
N SER A 38 -0.18 -67.44 -9.80
CA SER A 38 -0.95 -68.49 -10.50
C SER A 38 -2.47 -68.26 -10.50
N ILE A 39 -2.98 -67.42 -9.57
CA ILE A 39 -4.41 -67.18 -9.37
C ILE A 39 -4.84 -65.80 -9.93
N LEU A 40 -3.92 -64.84 -10.00
CA LEU A 40 -4.21 -63.47 -10.42
C LEU A 40 -4.31 -63.26 -11.95
N PRO A 41 -5.23 -62.43 -12.46
CA PRO A 41 -5.32 -62.08 -13.87
C PRO A 41 -4.03 -61.44 -14.42
N SER A 42 -3.72 -61.70 -15.70
CA SER A 42 -2.49 -61.26 -16.37
C SER A 42 -2.29 -59.74 -16.42
N SER A 43 -3.38 -58.96 -16.36
CA SER A 43 -3.35 -57.49 -16.24
C SER A 43 -2.83 -57.02 -14.87
N VAL A 44 -3.12 -57.75 -13.79
CA VAL A 44 -2.64 -57.44 -12.44
C VAL A 44 -1.15 -57.77 -12.30
N ARG A 45 -0.71 -58.89 -12.88
CA ARG A 45 0.67 -59.40 -12.76
C ARG A 45 1.72 -58.39 -13.23
N LYS A 46 1.47 -57.67 -14.32
CA LYS A 46 2.39 -56.63 -14.83
C LYS A 46 2.56 -55.45 -13.86
N THR A 47 1.46 -54.96 -13.30
CA THR A 47 1.48 -53.77 -12.41
C THR A 47 2.09 -54.08 -11.04
N GLY A 48 1.77 -55.24 -10.47
CA GLY A 48 2.28 -55.65 -9.16
C GLY A 48 3.80 -55.84 -9.12
N MET A 49 4.37 -56.48 -10.14
CA MET A 49 5.83 -56.73 -10.19
C MET A 49 6.65 -55.44 -10.20
N THR A 50 6.22 -54.39 -10.91
CA THR A 50 6.96 -53.11 -10.97
C THR A 50 6.96 -52.40 -9.61
N PHE A 51 5.86 -52.46 -8.85
CA PHE A 51 5.76 -51.85 -7.53
C PHE A 51 6.42 -52.67 -6.40
N LEU A 52 6.63 -53.98 -6.58
CA LEU A 52 7.32 -54.83 -5.60
C LEU A 52 8.84 -54.59 -5.55
N PHE A 53 9.48 -54.12 -6.63
CA PHE A 53 10.93 -53.85 -6.65
C PHE A 53 11.32 -52.43 -6.21
N TRP A 54 10.42 -51.45 -6.34
CA TRP A 54 10.68 -50.05 -5.95
C TRP A 54 11.09 -49.85 -4.47
N PRO A 55 10.54 -50.61 -3.48
CA PRO A 55 10.94 -50.49 -2.08
C PRO A 55 12.42 -50.76 -1.82
N GLY A 56 13.05 -51.67 -2.57
CA GLY A 56 14.48 -52.01 -2.40
C GLY A 56 15.40 -50.82 -2.71
N CYS A 57 15.14 -50.12 -3.82
CA CYS A 57 15.87 -48.91 -4.18
C CYS A 57 15.55 -47.75 -3.23
N GLY A 58 14.28 -47.59 -2.84
CA GLY A 58 13.85 -46.53 -1.92
C GLY A 58 14.49 -46.63 -0.52
N GLY A 59 14.54 -47.84 0.05
CA GLY A 59 15.16 -48.06 1.36
C GLY A 59 16.68 -47.81 1.37
N LEU A 60 17.36 -48.10 0.27
CA LEU A 60 18.78 -47.76 0.07
C LEU A 60 19.00 -46.23 0.06
N VAL A 61 18.14 -45.48 -0.64
CA VAL A 61 18.21 -44.01 -0.68
C VAL A 61 17.93 -43.40 0.71
N ASP A 62 16.94 -43.91 1.45
CA ASP A 62 16.66 -43.42 2.81
C ASP A 62 17.82 -43.72 3.79
N MET A 63 18.46 -44.90 3.66
CA MET A 63 19.68 -45.26 4.41
C MET A 63 20.84 -44.30 4.13
N LEU A 64 21.10 -44.01 2.85
CA LEU A 64 22.15 -43.08 2.45
C LEU A 64 21.85 -41.64 2.92
N LEU A 65 20.59 -41.21 2.89
CA LEU A 65 20.16 -39.93 3.44
C LEU A 65 20.36 -39.84 4.96
N PHE A 66 20.11 -40.93 5.70
CA PHE A 66 20.39 -40.98 7.15
C PHE A 66 21.90 -40.88 7.44
N ILE A 67 22.74 -41.60 6.68
CA ILE A 67 24.21 -41.53 6.80
C ILE A 67 24.73 -40.12 6.45
N LEU A 68 24.18 -39.48 5.42
CA LEU A 68 24.52 -38.11 5.04
C LEU A 68 24.14 -37.11 6.14
N LEU A 69 22.92 -37.18 6.68
CA LEU A 69 22.46 -36.33 7.77
C LEU A 69 23.28 -36.54 9.06
N TRP A 70 23.67 -37.78 9.37
CA TRP A 70 24.56 -38.12 10.48
C TRP A 70 25.95 -37.48 10.35
N SER A 71 26.51 -37.46 9.13
CA SER A 71 27.83 -36.86 8.87
C SER A 71 27.83 -35.32 8.94
N LEU A 72 26.65 -34.69 8.82
CA LEU A 72 26.48 -33.23 8.82
C LEU A 72 26.07 -32.64 10.18
N THR A 73 25.71 -33.46 11.16
CA THR A 73 25.43 -33.00 12.54
C THR A 73 26.71 -32.87 13.38
N PRO A 74 26.99 -31.71 14.02
CA PRO A 74 28.06 -31.58 15.01
C PRO A 74 27.76 -32.34 16.32
N TRP A 75 28.77 -32.96 16.93
CA TRP A 75 28.62 -33.87 18.06
C TRP A 75 29.33 -33.39 19.34
N GLU A 76 28.67 -32.56 20.16
CA GLU A 76 29.18 -32.24 21.50
C GLU A 76 28.99 -33.39 22.53
N GLN A 77 29.61 -33.23 23.70
CA GLN A 77 29.87 -34.33 24.64
C GLN A 77 28.90 -34.36 25.85
N ASP A 78 27.85 -35.17 25.73
CA ASP A 78 27.26 -35.90 26.86
C ASP A 78 26.92 -37.33 26.38
N SER A 79 27.08 -38.34 27.24
CA SER A 79 27.00 -39.76 26.87
C SER A 79 25.60 -40.35 27.06
N THR A 80 24.85 -39.90 28.07
CA THR A 80 23.58 -40.56 28.46
C THR A 80 22.44 -40.28 27.49
N ASN A 81 22.38 -39.07 26.92
CA ASN A 81 21.40 -38.73 25.89
C ASN A 81 21.67 -39.46 24.54
N LYS A 82 22.90 -39.93 24.27
CA LYS A 82 23.26 -40.54 22.98
C LYS A 82 22.55 -41.86 22.72
N GLN A 83 22.47 -42.78 23.69
CA GLN A 83 21.73 -44.03 23.54
C GLN A 83 20.22 -43.81 23.33
N ALA A 84 19.64 -42.82 24.02
CA ALA A 84 18.22 -42.47 23.85
C ALA A 84 17.94 -41.83 22.48
N ALA A 85 18.83 -40.97 21.97
CA ALA A 85 18.71 -40.42 20.62
C ALA A 85 18.85 -41.51 19.56
N TYR A 86 19.83 -42.41 19.72
CA TYR A 86 20.11 -43.54 18.83
C TYR A 86 18.90 -44.48 18.68
N LEU A 87 18.33 -44.99 19.78
CA LEU A 87 17.16 -45.88 19.73
C LEU A 87 15.96 -45.22 19.07
N ASN A 88 15.68 -43.95 19.39
CA ASN A 88 14.54 -43.23 18.83
C ASN A 88 14.71 -42.92 17.34
N GLY A 89 15.94 -42.63 16.88
CA GLY A 89 16.25 -42.51 15.46
C GLY A 89 16.05 -43.83 14.70
N LEU A 90 16.50 -44.95 15.31
CA LEU A 90 16.33 -46.28 14.75
C LEU A 90 14.84 -46.66 14.61
N LEU A 91 14.02 -46.40 15.63
CA LEU A 91 12.56 -46.60 15.56
C LEU A 91 11.88 -45.71 14.52
N PHE A 92 12.31 -44.45 14.36
CA PHE A 92 11.75 -43.55 13.35
C PHE A 92 12.01 -44.08 11.94
N VAL A 93 13.26 -44.48 11.63
CA VAL A 93 13.61 -45.07 10.34
C VAL A 93 12.89 -46.40 10.11
N ALA A 94 12.82 -47.28 11.12
CA ALA A 94 12.07 -48.53 11.04
C ALA A 94 10.57 -48.32 10.74
N SER A 95 9.95 -47.29 11.33
CA SER A 95 8.54 -46.97 11.08
C SER A 95 8.26 -46.54 9.63
N PHE A 96 9.21 -45.88 8.96
CA PHE A 96 9.11 -45.54 7.53
C PHE A 96 9.39 -46.75 6.62
N ILE A 97 10.39 -47.57 6.96
CA ILE A 97 10.70 -48.81 6.21
C ILE A 97 9.51 -49.79 6.24
N LEU A 98 8.84 -49.93 7.39
CA LEU A 98 7.68 -50.82 7.55
C LEU A 98 6.36 -50.19 7.05
N GLY A 99 6.22 -48.86 7.10
CA GLY A 99 5.03 -48.16 6.63
C GLY A 99 4.88 -48.11 5.10
N ARG A 100 5.99 -47.99 4.36
CA ARG A 100 5.95 -47.87 2.88
C ARG A 100 5.35 -49.08 2.16
N PRO A 101 5.73 -50.36 2.46
CA PRO A 101 5.12 -51.53 1.82
C PRO A 101 3.60 -51.59 1.96
N LEU A 102 3.07 -51.20 3.12
CA LEU A 102 1.63 -51.15 3.37
C LEU A 102 0.93 -50.05 2.55
N ILE A 103 1.54 -48.86 2.44
CA ILE A 103 1.02 -47.77 1.60
C ILE A 103 0.99 -48.20 0.12
N VAL A 104 2.04 -48.89 -0.36
CA VAL A 104 2.08 -49.44 -1.72
C VAL A 104 0.98 -50.48 -1.94
N LEU A 105 0.79 -51.42 -1.00
CA LEU A 105 -0.27 -52.44 -1.09
C LEU A 105 -1.67 -51.80 -1.17
N ILE A 106 -1.93 -50.76 -0.37
CA ILE A 106 -3.20 -50.02 -0.39
C ILE A 106 -3.39 -49.28 -1.72
N PHE A 107 -2.40 -48.51 -2.19
CA PHE A 107 -2.52 -47.73 -3.42
C PHE A 107 -2.63 -48.60 -4.69
N THR A 108 -1.93 -49.73 -4.75
CA THR A 108 -1.97 -50.64 -5.91
C THR A 108 -3.39 -51.16 -6.19
N PHE A 109 -4.17 -51.45 -5.14
CA PHE A 109 -5.56 -51.88 -5.27
C PHE A 109 -6.56 -50.71 -5.45
N VAL A 110 -6.21 -49.48 -5.04
CA VAL A 110 -7.01 -48.29 -5.38
C VAL A 110 -6.95 -47.97 -6.88
N GLU A 111 -5.79 -48.15 -7.52
CA GLU A 111 -5.66 -48.05 -8.99
C GLU A 111 -6.40 -49.19 -9.71
N TRP A 112 -6.36 -50.43 -9.19
CA TRP A 112 -7.18 -51.52 -9.72
C TRP A 112 -8.69 -51.18 -9.69
N GLY A 113 -9.18 -50.58 -8.61
CA GLY A 113 -10.55 -50.06 -8.49
C GLY A 113 -10.90 -48.89 -9.42
N ARG A 114 -9.92 -48.31 -10.14
CA ARG A 114 -10.13 -47.37 -11.25
C ARG A 114 -10.13 -48.11 -12.60
N ALA A 115 -9.17 -49.00 -12.83
CA ALA A 115 -9.07 -49.77 -14.07
C ALA A 115 -10.29 -50.68 -14.33
N VAL A 116 -10.86 -51.30 -13.29
CA VAL A 116 -12.09 -52.11 -13.42
C VAL A 116 -13.32 -51.26 -13.77
N LYS A 117 -13.28 -49.93 -13.53
CA LYS A 117 -14.38 -49.01 -13.86
C LYS A 117 -14.34 -48.48 -15.29
N SER A 118 -13.23 -48.59 -16.01
CA SER A 118 -13.21 -48.30 -17.46
C SER A 118 -13.80 -49.45 -18.27
N ASP A 119 -13.53 -50.70 -17.90
CA ASP A 119 -13.94 -51.89 -18.66
C ASP A 119 -15.17 -52.61 -18.07
N THR A 120 -16.35 -52.02 -18.32
CA THR A 120 -17.62 -52.76 -18.54
C THR A 120 -18.25 -53.58 -17.39
N SER A 121 -18.02 -53.26 -16.09
CA SER A 121 -18.75 -53.93 -14.99
C SER A 121 -19.33 -53.01 -13.91
N THR A 122 -20.47 -53.41 -13.33
CA THR A 122 -21.39 -52.57 -12.54
C THR A 122 -21.39 -52.82 -11.02
N TYR A 123 -20.45 -53.60 -10.48
CA TYR A 123 -20.40 -53.92 -9.05
C TYR A 123 -19.77 -52.81 -8.21
N SER A 124 -20.59 -52.12 -7.41
CA SER A 124 -20.15 -51.07 -6.49
C SER A 124 -19.77 -51.62 -5.11
N GLY A 125 -18.50 -51.94 -4.90
CA GLY A 125 -17.95 -52.32 -3.59
C GLY A 125 -16.45 -52.05 -3.47
N TYR A 126 -16.02 -51.50 -2.33
CA TYR A 126 -14.59 -51.28 -2.05
C TYR A 126 -13.94 -52.59 -1.60
N LEU A 127 -13.41 -53.36 -2.55
CA LEU A 127 -12.67 -54.59 -2.24
C LEU A 127 -11.23 -54.27 -1.80
N THR A 128 -10.96 -54.49 -0.51
CA THR A 128 -9.59 -54.68 0.00
C THR A 128 -9.15 -56.12 -0.21
N VAL A 129 -7.84 -56.39 -0.20
CA VAL A 129 -7.28 -57.76 -0.32
C VAL A 129 -7.88 -58.71 0.72
N GLU A 130 -8.11 -58.23 1.95
CA GLU A 130 -8.82 -58.95 3.01
C GLU A 130 -10.23 -59.34 2.57
N THR A 131 -11.06 -58.37 2.18
CA THR A 131 -12.45 -58.64 1.77
C THR A 131 -12.56 -59.49 0.52
N TRP A 132 -11.59 -59.40 -0.40
CA TRP A 132 -11.48 -60.30 -1.55
C TRP A 132 -11.16 -61.73 -1.12
N ALA A 133 -10.08 -61.94 -0.35
CA ALA A 133 -9.67 -63.27 0.09
C ALA A 133 -10.76 -63.96 0.93
N CYS A 134 -11.37 -63.23 1.87
CA CYS A 134 -12.46 -63.74 2.70
C CYS A 134 -13.76 -64.00 1.92
N ALA A 135 -14.04 -63.30 0.82
CA ALA A 135 -15.17 -63.59 -0.06
C ALA A 135 -14.87 -64.78 -0.98
N PHE A 136 -13.68 -64.83 -1.58
CA PHE A 136 -13.24 -65.88 -2.49
C PHE A 136 -13.09 -67.24 -1.77
N SER A 137 -12.60 -67.25 -0.53
CA SER A 137 -12.67 -68.41 0.38
C SER A 137 -14.10 -68.94 0.49
N LYS A 138 -15.05 -68.09 0.89
CA LYS A 138 -16.45 -68.47 1.10
C LYS A 138 -17.15 -68.94 -0.17
N GLN A 139 -16.85 -68.32 -1.32
CA GLN A 139 -17.50 -68.62 -2.60
C GLN A 139 -16.94 -69.89 -3.25
N ASN A 140 -15.62 -70.10 -3.23
CA ASN A 140 -14.94 -71.17 -3.98
C ASN A 140 -14.34 -72.27 -3.10
N ARG A 141 -14.52 -72.22 -1.76
CA ARG A 141 -13.96 -73.16 -0.76
C ARG A 141 -12.45 -73.38 -0.91
N ASN A 142 -11.71 -72.32 -1.24
CA ASN A 142 -10.27 -72.40 -1.45
C ASN A 142 -9.50 -72.18 -0.13
N ASN A 143 -8.83 -73.22 0.37
CA ASN A 143 -8.09 -73.22 1.64
C ASN A 143 -6.97 -72.15 1.70
N PHE A 144 -6.28 -71.87 0.59
CA PHE A 144 -5.24 -70.84 0.52
C PHE A 144 -5.84 -69.45 0.74
N ALA A 145 -6.97 -69.16 0.08
CA ALA A 145 -7.68 -67.89 0.27
C ALA A 145 -8.25 -67.74 1.70
N ASP A 146 -8.57 -68.85 2.37
CA ASP A 146 -9.04 -68.85 3.76
C ASP A 146 -7.90 -68.59 4.77
N SER A 147 -6.70 -69.12 4.52
CA SER A 147 -5.51 -68.79 5.31
C SER A 147 -5.14 -67.31 5.13
N LEU A 148 -5.04 -66.86 3.87
CA LEU A 148 -4.72 -65.47 3.52
C LEU A 148 -5.73 -64.46 4.11
N CYS A 149 -7.02 -64.81 4.12
CA CYS A 149 -8.07 -64.04 4.81
C CYS A 149 -7.75 -63.86 6.31
N LYS A 150 -7.45 -64.95 7.01
CA LYS A 150 -7.18 -64.95 8.46
C LYS A 150 -5.88 -64.24 8.82
N GLU A 151 -4.84 -64.45 8.02
CA GLU A 151 -3.51 -63.82 8.20
C GLU A 151 -3.58 -62.31 8.01
N ILE A 152 -4.26 -61.82 6.96
CA ILE A 152 -4.44 -60.38 6.73
C ILE A 152 -5.31 -59.76 7.85
N GLN A 153 -6.33 -60.48 8.34
CA GLN A 153 -7.10 -60.02 9.51
C GLN A 153 -6.25 -59.92 10.78
N ALA A 154 -5.42 -60.94 11.06
CA ALA A 154 -4.49 -60.91 12.19
C ALA A 154 -3.48 -59.75 12.07
N ALA A 155 -2.91 -59.53 10.87
CA ALA A 155 -2.02 -58.41 10.59
C ALA A 155 -2.71 -57.05 10.83
N ARG A 156 -3.98 -56.90 10.43
CA ARG A 156 -4.77 -55.68 10.69
C ARG A 156 -4.96 -55.41 12.20
N TYR A 157 -5.27 -56.45 12.98
CA TYR A 157 -5.45 -56.31 14.43
C TYR A 157 -4.13 -56.07 15.18
N LEU A 158 -2.99 -56.53 14.66
CA LEU A 158 -1.65 -56.20 15.19
C LEU A 158 -1.19 -54.78 14.81
N LEU A 159 -1.55 -54.31 13.61
CA LEU A 159 -1.14 -53.00 13.09
C LEU A 159 -1.76 -51.81 13.86
N ILE A 160 -3.03 -51.90 14.25
CA ILE A 160 -3.73 -50.79 14.93
C ILE A 160 -3.04 -50.41 16.26
N PRO A 161 -2.69 -51.37 17.16
CA PRO A 161 -1.83 -51.12 18.30
C PRO A 161 -0.49 -50.46 17.95
N VAL A 162 0.22 -50.91 16.90
CA VAL A 162 1.52 -50.32 16.50
C VAL A 162 1.37 -48.85 16.12
N LEU A 163 0.35 -48.51 15.32
CA LEU A 163 0.11 -47.12 14.90
C LEU A 163 -0.29 -46.22 16.08
N VAL A 164 -1.11 -46.73 17.01
CA VAL A 164 -1.52 -45.99 18.22
C VAL A 164 -0.33 -45.80 19.17
N LEU A 165 0.45 -46.85 19.45
CA LEU A 165 1.66 -46.78 20.29
C LEU A 165 2.74 -45.88 19.67
N GLY A 166 2.91 -45.92 18.35
CA GLY A 166 3.81 -45.04 17.61
C GLY A 166 3.39 -43.57 17.69
N ALA A 167 2.09 -43.27 17.54
CA ALA A 167 1.55 -41.92 17.70
C ALA A 167 1.69 -41.41 19.15
N ILE A 168 1.50 -42.28 20.15
CA ILE A 168 1.73 -41.97 21.57
C ILE A 168 3.22 -41.70 21.82
N MET A 169 4.13 -42.54 21.31
CA MET A 169 5.58 -42.31 21.40
C MET A 169 5.99 -40.98 20.76
N LEU A 170 5.53 -40.70 19.54
CA LEU A 170 5.81 -39.44 18.85
C LEU A 170 5.31 -38.24 19.66
N THR A 171 4.11 -38.33 20.22
CA THR A 171 3.54 -37.29 21.10
C THR A 171 4.36 -37.10 22.38
N LEU A 172 4.80 -38.18 23.02
CA LEU A 172 5.65 -38.13 24.22
C LEU A 172 7.06 -37.59 23.91
N MET A 173 7.66 -37.96 22.77
CA MET A 173 8.94 -37.43 22.31
C MET A 173 8.87 -35.93 21.99
N LEU A 174 7.84 -35.52 21.24
CA LEU A 174 7.60 -34.11 20.93
C LEU A 174 7.36 -33.30 22.22
N ARG A 175 6.57 -33.82 23.16
CA ARG A 175 6.34 -33.20 24.48
C ARG A 175 7.62 -33.11 25.32
N LYS A 176 8.50 -34.13 25.27
CA LYS A 176 9.80 -34.12 25.95
C LYS A 176 10.75 -33.08 25.32
N ARG A 177 10.82 -32.97 23.99
CA ARG A 177 11.54 -31.88 23.30
C ARG A 177 10.96 -30.49 23.64
N PHE A 178 9.64 -30.33 23.65
CA PHE A 178 8.98 -29.06 23.99
C PHE A 178 9.25 -28.60 25.44
N LEU A 179 9.33 -29.54 26.38
CA LEU A 179 9.64 -29.23 27.79
C LEU A 179 11.12 -28.86 28.00
N VAL A 180 12.05 -29.48 27.25
CA VAL A 180 13.47 -29.10 27.30
C VAL A 180 13.74 -27.76 26.62
N THR A 181 13.14 -27.51 25.44
CA THR A 181 13.31 -26.24 24.71
C THR A 181 12.71 -25.03 25.44
N LYS A 182 11.63 -25.22 26.21
CA LYS A 182 11.05 -24.16 27.07
C LYS A 182 11.97 -23.64 28.18
N GLY A 183 13.09 -24.31 28.47
CA GLY A 183 14.09 -23.81 29.41
C GLY A 183 15.14 -22.86 28.81
N VAL A 184 15.24 -22.77 27.48
CA VAL A 184 16.40 -22.13 26.79
C VAL A 184 16.01 -21.26 25.58
N VAL A 185 14.81 -21.42 24.99
CA VAL A 185 14.49 -20.83 23.67
C VAL A 185 13.28 -19.90 23.71
N GLN A 186 13.53 -18.59 23.59
CA GLN A 186 12.54 -17.60 23.12
C GLN A 186 12.21 -17.84 21.62
N PRO A 187 11.01 -17.48 21.14
CA PRO A 187 10.46 -18.04 19.90
C PRO A 187 11.16 -17.54 18.62
N LEU A 188 11.95 -18.41 18.01
CA LEU A 188 12.60 -18.16 16.72
C LEU A 188 11.62 -18.36 15.55
N ILE A 189 10.80 -17.36 15.25
CA ILE A 189 10.08 -17.24 13.95
C ILE A 189 10.76 -16.13 13.13
N HIS A 190 11.92 -16.44 12.59
CA HIS A 190 12.64 -15.58 11.66
C HIS A 190 13.44 -16.41 10.64
N ILE A 191 13.83 -15.77 9.53
CA ILE A 191 14.69 -16.32 8.47
C ILE A 191 14.04 -17.47 7.65
N MET A 192 13.20 -17.07 6.69
CA MET A 192 13.35 -17.55 5.31
C MET A 192 13.68 -16.35 4.42
N SER A 193 14.92 -15.88 4.53
CA SER A 193 15.50 -14.81 3.71
C SER A 193 17.02 -14.86 3.86
N THR A 194 17.72 -15.15 2.76
CA THR A 194 19.15 -15.47 2.76
C THR A 194 20.02 -14.24 2.51
N GLU A 195 20.41 -13.55 3.59
CA GLU A 195 21.58 -12.66 3.60
C GLU A 195 22.39 -12.91 4.89
N PRO A 196 23.74 -12.77 4.88
CA PRO A 196 24.58 -13.11 6.01
C PRO A 196 24.45 -12.10 7.15
N ALA A 197 24.05 -12.58 8.33
CA ALA A 197 23.79 -11.73 9.49
C ALA A 197 25.10 -11.14 10.08
N SER A 198 25.38 -9.88 9.77
CA SER A 198 26.40 -9.06 10.41
C SER A 198 25.84 -7.69 10.81
N SER A 199 25.25 -7.61 12.00
CA SER A 199 25.04 -6.35 12.73
C SER A 199 24.48 -6.63 14.12
N VAL A 200 24.90 -5.84 15.12
CA VAL A 200 24.13 -5.65 16.36
C VAL A 200 22.77 -5.05 15.98
N ALA A 201 21.67 -5.54 16.56
CA ALA A 201 20.33 -5.07 16.24
C ALA A 201 20.21 -3.56 16.43
N ALA A 202 19.92 -2.83 15.35
CA ALA A 202 19.77 -1.38 15.39
C ALA A 202 18.57 -0.97 16.28
N PRO A 203 18.68 0.15 17.02
CA PRO A 203 17.57 0.63 17.84
C PRO A 203 16.36 0.99 16.96
N ALA A 204 15.15 0.73 17.46
CA ALA A 204 13.92 0.97 16.71
C ALA A 204 13.81 2.45 16.26
N SER A 205 13.43 2.66 14.99
CA SER A 205 13.30 3.97 14.33
C SER A 205 12.36 4.96 15.05
N TYR A 206 11.42 4.44 15.85
CA TYR A 206 10.37 5.19 16.55
C TYR A 206 10.03 4.52 17.88
N TYR A 207 9.31 5.24 18.75
CA TYR A 207 8.78 4.75 20.02
C TYR A 207 7.38 5.34 20.30
N ILE A 208 6.61 4.74 21.21
CA ILE A 208 5.32 5.27 21.67
C ILE A 208 5.51 6.03 22.99
N SER A 209 4.90 7.21 23.14
CA SER A 209 4.88 7.99 24.39
C SER A 209 3.61 8.84 24.49
N LYS A 210 3.42 9.59 25.57
CA LYS A 210 2.21 10.42 25.77
C LYS A 210 2.20 11.63 24.81
N SER A 211 1.09 11.84 24.10
CA SER A 211 0.90 13.02 23.23
C SER A 211 0.40 14.24 24.01
N ASN A 212 0.64 15.44 23.45
CA ASN A 212 0.15 16.71 24.00
C ASN A 212 -0.67 17.56 22.99
N VAL A 213 -0.75 17.16 21.72
CA VAL A 213 -1.31 18.00 20.63
C VAL A 213 -2.83 17.90 20.49
N CYS A 214 -3.38 16.68 20.56
CA CYS A 214 -4.82 16.44 20.55
C CYS A 214 -5.39 16.55 21.98
N VAL A 215 -6.61 17.08 22.11
CA VAL A 215 -7.30 17.20 23.41
C VAL A 215 -8.77 16.87 23.35
N ASN A 216 -9.26 16.30 24.45
CA ASN A 216 -10.68 16.05 24.67
C ASN A 216 -11.48 17.35 24.88
N SER A 217 -12.79 17.21 25.12
CA SER A 217 -13.72 18.31 25.41
C SER A 217 -13.39 19.13 26.67
N LYS A 218 -12.55 18.61 27.58
CA LYS A 218 -12.05 19.33 28.77
C LYS A 218 -10.73 20.09 28.51
N GLY A 219 -10.13 19.96 27.33
CA GLY A 219 -8.83 20.53 27.00
C GLY A 219 -7.63 19.74 27.54
N GLU A 220 -7.87 18.52 28.05
CA GLU A 220 -6.86 17.61 28.59
C GLU A 220 -6.18 16.84 27.45
N SER A 221 -4.85 16.69 27.52
CA SER A 221 -4.08 15.87 26.57
C SER A 221 -4.25 14.38 26.87
N ILE A 222 -4.95 13.72 25.95
CA ILE A 222 -5.36 12.31 26.03
C ILE A 222 -4.54 11.41 25.09
N GLY A 223 -4.34 10.17 25.48
CA GLY A 223 -3.74 9.12 24.65
C GLY A 223 -2.22 9.21 24.48
N ASN A 224 -1.73 8.28 23.65
CA ASN A 224 -0.33 8.19 23.25
C ASN A 224 -0.15 8.75 21.83
N GLY A 225 1.10 8.88 21.41
CA GLY A 225 1.53 9.20 20.05
C GLY A 225 2.80 8.44 19.68
N VAL A 226 3.12 8.36 18.39
CA VAL A 226 4.38 7.78 17.88
C VAL A 226 5.43 8.88 17.72
N PHE A 227 6.64 8.66 18.22
CA PHE A 227 7.74 9.63 18.22
C PHE A 227 8.97 9.08 17.50
N ALA A 228 9.67 9.93 16.76
CA ALA A 228 10.89 9.58 16.05
C ALA A 228 12.06 9.35 17.02
N ASN A 229 12.67 8.16 17.03
CA ASN A 229 13.84 7.87 17.87
C ASN A 229 15.15 8.44 17.29
N GLN A 230 15.14 8.84 16.02
CA GLN A 230 16.27 9.42 15.28
C GLN A 230 15.82 10.62 14.43
N ARG A 231 16.77 11.27 13.75
CA ARG A 231 16.46 12.33 12.76
C ARG A 231 16.20 11.69 11.40
N PHE A 232 15.10 12.06 10.76
CA PHE A 232 14.77 11.74 9.37
C PHE A 232 14.88 12.99 8.49
N GLY A 233 15.28 12.80 7.23
CA GLY A 233 15.22 13.77 6.16
C GLY A 233 13.80 13.98 5.61
N ALA A 234 13.71 14.50 4.39
CA ALA A 234 12.46 14.73 3.67
C ALA A 234 12.29 13.63 2.60
N GLY A 235 11.10 13.01 2.50
CA GLY A 235 10.88 11.85 1.63
C GLY A 235 11.53 10.55 2.11
N GLU A 236 11.94 10.49 3.38
CA GLU A 236 12.60 9.33 3.99
C GLU A 236 11.57 8.36 4.59
N GLU A 237 11.88 7.06 4.60
CA GLU A 237 11.03 6.04 5.21
C GLU A 237 11.32 5.92 6.71
N ILE A 238 10.27 6.05 7.54
CA ILE A 238 10.35 5.89 9.00
C ILE A 238 10.22 4.41 9.38
N ALA A 239 9.33 3.70 8.69
CA ALA A 239 8.95 2.33 8.98
C ALA A 239 8.30 1.65 7.77
N ASN A 240 8.42 0.32 7.69
CA ASN A 240 7.82 -0.49 6.64
C ASN A 240 7.22 -1.77 7.24
N PHE A 241 5.93 -2.00 6.98
CA PHE A 241 5.13 -3.09 7.51
C PHE A 241 4.67 -4.00 6.36
N LYS A 242 4.84 -5.32 6.49
CA LYS A 242 4.49 -6.28 5.43
C LYS A 242 2.99 -6.37 5.15
N ARG A 243 2.16 -6.05 6.16
CA ARG A 243 0.70 -6.16 6.17
C ARG A 243 0.15 -5.48 7.44
N PRO A 244 -0.98 -4.74 7.39
CA PRO A 244 -1.72 -4.37 8.60
C PRO A 244 -2.46 -5.58 9.18
N LEU A 245 -2.57 -5.65 10.52
CA LEU A 245 -3.20 -6.76 11.25
C LEU A 245 -4.58 -7.18 10.68
N VAL A 246 -5.43 -6.18 10.37
CA VAL A 246 -6.69 -6.34 9.65
C VAL A 246 -6.81 -5.28 8.55
N GLY A 247 -7.32 -5.67 7.38
CA GLY A 247 -7.57 -4.77 6.26
C GLY A 247 -8.83 -5.22 5.54
N SER A 248 -9.94 -4.54 5.82
CA SER A 248 -11.31 -4.93 5.44
C SER A 248 -11.84 -4.01 4.34
N LEU A 249 -12.16 -4.62 3.20
CA LEU A 249 -12.63 -3.94 2.00
C LEU A 249 -14.06 -3.39 2.16
N GLU A 250 -14.37 -2.35 1.41
CA GLU A 250 -15.76 -1.89 1.19
C GLU A 250 -16.59 -2.91 0.41
N THR A 251 -17.91 -2.87 0.57
CA THR A 251 -18.79 -3.88 -0.02
C THR A 251 -18.68 -3.90 -1.56
N GLU A 252 -18.66 -2.74 -2.21
CA GLU A 252 -18.43 -2.65 -3.67
C GLU A 252 -17.08 -3.25 -4.07
N ARG A 253 -16.02 -2.96 -3.30
CA ARG A 253 -14.66 -3.47 -3.53
C ARG A 253 -14.49 -4.96 -3.34
N LEU A 254 -15.49 -5.68 -2.80
CA LEU A 254 -15.50 -7.14 -2.80
C LEU A 254 -15.73 -7.74 -4.20
N LEU A 255 -16.21 -6.95 -5.16
CA LEU A 255 -16.43 -7.37 -6.54
C LEU A 255 -15.17 -7.25 -7.41
N ASP A 256 -14.35 -6.22 -7.18
CA ASP A 256 -13.17 -5.89 -8.00
C ASP A 256 -11.81 -6.24 -7.33
N THR A 257 -11.74 -6.34 -6.00
CA THR A 257 -10.46 -6.31 -5.28
C THR A 257 -10.11 -7.64 -4.61
N CYS A 258 -8.86 -8.05 -4.74
CA CYS A 258 -8.34 -9.25 -4.10
C CYS A 258 -8.22 -9.06 -2.58
N ALA A 259 -8.99 -9.82 -1.81
CA ALA A 259 -9.00 -9.80 -0.34
C ALA A 259 -7.68 -10.28 0.33
N ASN A 260 -6.64 -10.62 -0.45
CA ASN A 260 -5.33 -11.02 0.05
C ASN A 260 -4.25 -9.94 -0.09
N CYS A 261 -4.10 -9.42 -1.31
CA CYS A 261 -3.04 -8.48 -1.70
C CYS A 261 -3.55 -7.11 -2.17
N TYR A 262 -4.86 -6.89 -2.14
CA TYR A 262 -5.52 -5.63 -2.50
C TYR A 262 -5.27 -5.14 -3.93
N LEU A 263 -4.87 -6.04 -4.84
CA LEU A 263 -4.94 -5.82 -6.29
C LEU A 263 -6.41 -5.68 -6.73
N TRP A 264 -6.76 -4.56 -7.34
CA TRP A 264 -8.09 -4.27 -7.88
C TRP A 264 -8.13 -4.50 -9.40
N THR A 265 -9.25 -5.02 -9.90
CA THR A 265 -9.40 -5.40 -11.32
C THR A 265 -10.44 -4.60 -12.09
N GLU A 266 -11.12 -3.66 -11.44
CA GLU A 266 -12.04 -2.66 -12.02
C GLU A 266 -11.84 -1.34 -11.26
N GLY A 267 -12.12 -0.18 -11.88
CA GLY A 267 -11.88 1.12 -11.26
C GLY A 267 -12.34 2.28 -12.14
N SER A 268 -12.80 3.36 -11.52
CA SER A 268 -13.48 4.50 -12.17
C SER A 268 -12.55 5.40 -13.00
N SER A 269 -11.26 5.40 -12.73
CA SER A 269 -10.28 6.29 -13.34
C SER A 269 -9.51 5.62 -14.48
N THR A 270 -9.97 5.83 -15.71
CA THR A 270 -9.30 5.49 -16.99
C THR A 270 -7.93 6.17 -17.08
N GLY A 271 -6.91 5.50 -16.52
CA GLY A 271 -5.52 5.99 -16.46
C GLY A 271 -4.74 5.56 -15.20
N THR A 272 -5.39 5.19 -14.10
CA THR A 272 -4.68 4.76 -12.86
C THR A 272 -4.13 3.33 -12.94
N ARG A 273 -4.58 2.53 -13.90
CA ARG A 273 -4.33 1.08 -13.97
C ARG A 273 -3.01 0.65 -14.63
N LEU A 274 -2.13 1.58 -15.00
CA LEU A 274 -0.87 1.35 -15.73
C LEU A 274 0.14 0.39 -15.07
N TYR A 275 -0.11 0.00 -13.81
CA TYR A 275 0.72 -0.91 -13.03
C TYR A 275 -0.08 -2.06 -12.40
N VAL A 276 -1.35 -2.20 -12.78
CA VAL A 276 -2.15 -3.43 -12.62
C VAL A 276 -1.94 -4.25 -13.90
N PRO A 277 -1.54 -5.54 -13.83
CA PRO A 277 -1.32 -6.34 -15.04
C PRO A 277 -2.56 -6.40 -15.94
N GLU A 278 -2.34 -6.32 -17.25
CA GLU A 278 -3.43 -6.41 -18.22
C GLU A 278 -4.15 -7.77 -18.12
N GLY A 279 -5.47 -7.77 -18.28
CA GLY A 279 -6.29 -8.96 -18.12
C GLY A 279 -6.38 -9.53 -16.70
N ALA A 280 -5.81 -8.87 -15.67
CA ALA A 280 -5.93 -9.29 -14.28
C ALA A 280 -7.40 -9.40 -13.86
N LYS A 281 -7.75 -10.52 -13.20
CA LYS A 281 -9.11 -10.88 -12.76
C LYS A 281 -9.07 -11.47 -11.35
N VAL A 282 -10.11 -11.24 -10.56
CA VAL A 282 -10.33 -11.92 -9.27
C VAL A 282 -11.34 -13.06 -9.41
N ASN A 283 -11.21 -14.08 -8.57
CA ASN A 283 -12.07 -15.27 -8.57
C ASN A 283 -12.67 -15.50 -7.18
N LYS A 284 -13.96 -15.82 -7.11
CA LYS A 284 -14.69 -16.05 -5.85
C LYS A 284 -14.17 -17.27 -5.09
N CYS A 285 -14.09 -17.14 -3.76
CA CYS A 285 -13.87 -18.27 -2.87
C CYS A 285 -15.05 -19.24 -2.97
N ALA A 286 -14.82 -20.44 -3.52
CA ALA A 286 -15.87 -21.42 -3.79
C ALA A 286 -16.78 -21.74 -2.58
N ALA A 287 -16.24 -21.67 -1.36
CA ALA A 287 -16.95 -22.00 -0.13
C ALA A 287 -17.78 -20.85 0.48
N CYS A 288 -17.25 -19.62 0.58
CA CYS A 288 -17.99 -18.49 1.15
C CYS A 288 -18.69 -17.60 0.11
N GLN A 289 -18.26 -17.62 -1.16
CA GLN A 289 -18.76 -16.80 -2.28
C GLN A 289 -18.72 -15.26 -2.08
N ARG A 290 -18.18 -14.76 -0.95
CA ARG A 290 -18.08 -13.33 -0.63
C ARG A 290 -16.71 -12.70 -0.91
N PHE A 291 -15.61 -13.38 -0.60
CA PHE A 291 -14.25 -12.88 -0.85
C PHE A 291 -13.68 -13.41 -2.17
N GLN A 292 -12.84 -12.61 -2.82
CA GLN A 292 -12.23 -12.95 -4.12
C GLN A 292 -10.70 -12.83 -4.12
N TYR A 293 -10.06 -13.61 -5.00
CA TYR A 293 -8.61 -13.72 -5.08
C TYR A 293 -8.10 -13.70 -6.53
N CYS A 294 -7.03 -12.95 -6.80
CA CYS A 294 -6.41 -12.90 -8.14
C CYS A 294 -5.62 -14.17 -8.50
N SER A 295 -5.28 -15.00 -7.52
CA SER A 295 -4.53 -16.25 -7.72
C SER A 295 -4.82 -17.29 -6.65
N LYS A 296 -4.56 -18.57 -6.96
CA LYS A 296 -4.62 -19.68 -5.99
C LYS A 296 -3.63 -19.47 -4.83
N THR A 297 -2.48 -18.85 -5.09
CA THR A 297 -1.51 -18.44 -4.05
C THR A 297 -2.15 -17.46 -3.07
N CYS A 298 -2.73 -16.36 -3.57
CA CYS A 298 -3.43 -15.39 -2.76
C CYS A 298 -4.59 -15.98 -1.93
N GLN A 299 -5.34 -16.94 -2.51
CA GLN A 299 -6.38 -17.66 -1.77
C GLN A 299 -5.80 -18.53 -0.64
N LYS A 300 -4.70 -19.25 -0.90
CA LYS A 300 -4.00 -20.10 0.08
C LYS A 300 -3.41 -19.27 1.23
N ASP A 301 -2.84 -18.10 0.93
CA ASP A 301 -2.26 -17.22 1.93
C ASP A 301 -3.32 -16.60 2.84
N ALA A 302 -4.44 -16.14 2.28
CA ALA A 302 -5.59 -15.66 3.05
C ALA A 302 -6.21 -16.77 3.89
N TRP A 303 -6.36 -17.98 3.34
CA TRP A 303 -6.82 -19.18 4.06
C TRP A 303 -5.96 -19.44 5.30
N ASN A 304 -4.63 -19.41 5.15
CA ASN A 304 -3.70 -19.65 6.23
C ASN A 304 -3.76 -18.57 7.33
N ARG A 305 -3.82 -17.27 6.96
CA ARG A 305 -3.83 -16.12 7.89
C ARG A 305 -5.11 -15.96 8.71
N GLY A 306 -6.25 -16.51 8.28
CA GLY A 306 -7.50 -16.37 9.03
C GLY A 306 -8.75 -16.83 8.29
N HIS A 307 -8.78 -16.74 6.96
CA HIS A 307 -10.00 -16.97 6.19
C HIS A 307 -10.61 -18.37 6.39
N LYS A 308 -9.80 -19.38 6.72
CA LYS A 308 -10.30 -20.73 7.08
C LYS A 308 -11.30 -20.73 8.25
N HIS A 309 -11.20 -19.77 9.18
CA HIS A 309 -12.10 -19.61 10.31
C HIS A 309 -13.30 -18.70 9.97
N GLU A 310 -13.06 -17.67 9.17
CA GLU A 310 -14.07 -16.68 8.73
C GLU A 310 -15.05 -17.25 7.68
N CYS A 311 -14.57 -18.14 6.81
CA CYS A 311 -15.24 -18.58 5.58
C CYS A 311 -16.64 -19.19 5.80
N LYS A 312 -16.86 -19.94 6.89
CA LYS A 312 -18.19 -20.51 7.19
C LYS A 312 -19.18 -19.43 7.61
N THR A 313 -18.74 -18.48 8.43
CA THR A 313 -19.52 -17.33 8.91
C THR A 313 -19.87 -16.35 7.78
N LEU A 314 -18.99 -16.19 6.79
CA LEU A 314 -19.21 -15.28 5.66
C LEU A 314 -20.28 -15.77 4.65
N LYS A 315 -20.59 -17.08 4.62
CA LYS A 315 -21.50 -17.64 3.61
C LYS A 315 -22.95 -17.13 3.68
N PRO A 316 -23.60 -16.98 4.85
CA PRO A 316 -24.93 -16.34 4.96
C PRO A 316 -24.94 -14.83 4.67
N MET A 317 -23.78 -14.22 4.50
CA MET A 317 -23.61 -12.77 4.26
C MET A 317 -23.40 -12.42 2.78
N VAL A 318 -23.47 -13.39 1.86
CA VAL A 318 -23.35 -13.13 0.41
C VAL A 318 -24.48 -12.21 -0.06
N GLY A 319 -24.17 -11.26 -0.94
CA GLY A 319 -25.12 -10.28 -1.48
C GLY A 319 -25.56 -9.18 -0.51
N ARG A 320 -25.25 -9.28 0.80
CA ARG A 320 -25.61 -8.25 1.79
C ARG A 320 -24.58 -7.11 1.80
N HIS A 321 -25.03 -5.87 1.72
CA HIS A 321 -24.18 -4.74 2.09
C HIS A 321 -23.93 -4.77 3.60
N LEU A 322 -22.66 -4.72 4.01
CA LEU A 322 -22.24 -4.74 5.41
C LEU A 322 -21.19 -3.64 5.65
N PRO A 323 -21.25 -2.91 6.77
CA PRO A 323 -20.23 -1.91 7.12
C PRO A 323 -18.84 -2.54 7.23
N LYS A 324 -17.84 -1.86 6.67
CA LYS A 324 -16.42 -2.26 6.74
C LYS A 324 -15.91 -2.43 8.19
N ALA A 325 -16.41 -1.62 9.13
CA ALA A 325 -16.11 -1.75 10.56
C ALA A 325 -16.70 -3.03 11.21
N PHE A 326 -17.89 -3.48 10.78
CA PHE A 326 -18.49 -4.74 11.23
C PHE A 326 -17.63 -5.95 10.81
N LEU A 327 -17.18 -5.96 9.55
CA LEU A 327 -16.31 -7.02 9.03
C LEU A 327 -14.96 -7.01 9.76
N ALA A 328 -14.33 -5.85 9.94
CA ALA A 328 -13.09 -5.73 10.70
C ALA A 328 -13.22 -6.18 12.17
N CYS A 329 -14.34 -5.87 12.83
CA CYS A 329 -14.60 -6.30 14.22
C CYS A 329 -14.73 -7.82 14.31
N MET A 330 -15.52 -8.42 13.42
CA MET A 330 -15.67 -9.87 13.34
C MET A 330 -14.33 -10.57 13.02
N GLU A 331 -13.55 -10.01 12.10
CA GLU A 331 -12.22 -10.50 11.70
C GLU A 331 -11.22 -10.51 12.88
N LEU A 332 -11.16 -9.42 13.66
CA LEU A 332 -10.33 -9.34 14.88
C LEU A 332 -10.74 -10.35 15.95
N LEU A 333 -12.04 -10.46 16.25
CA LEU A 333 -12.56 -11.38 17.27
C LEU A 333 -12.32 -12.85 16.90
N ILE A 334 -12.53 -13.22 15.62
CA ILE A 334 -12.24 -14.57 15.10
C ILE A 334 -10.74 -14.86 15.19
N ARG A 335 -9.88 -13.93 14.77
CA ARG A 335 -8.41 -14.15 14.77
C ARG A 335 -7.85 -14.25 16.18
N ARG A 336 -8.29 -13.41 17.12
CA ARG A 336 -7.89 -13.53 18.53
C ARG A 336 -8.33 -14.86 19.14
N LYS A 337 -9.58 -15.27 18.92
CA LYS A 337 -10.13 -16.57 19.37
C LYS A 337 -9.35 -17.77 18.84
N HIS A 338 -8.69 -17.64 17.69
CA HIS A 338 -7.87 -18.70 17.09
C HIS A 338 -6.36 -18.49 17.29
N ASN A 339 -5.94 -17.60 18.19
CA ASN A 339 -4.53 -17.29 18.50
C ASN A 339 -3.72 -16.84 17.26
N LEU A 340 -4.37 -16.11 16.35
CA LEU A 340 -3.79 -15.51 15.14
C LEU A 340 -3.44 -14.02 15.34
N ILE A 341 -3.55 -13.53 16.58
CA ILE A 341 -3.11 -12.21 17.05
C ILE A 341 -2.34 -12.46 18.35
N SER A 342 -1.09 -12.02 18.43
CA SER A 342 -0.26 -12.18 19.64
C SER A 342 -0.84 -11.40 20.83
N ASP A 343 -0.39 -11.74 22.04
CA ASP A 343 -0.80 -11.01 23.24
C ASP A 343 -0.31 -9.54 23.20
N GLU A 344 0.87 -9.30 22.65
CA GLU A 344 1.48 -7.97 22.49
C GLU A 344 0.68 -7.09 21.51
N GLU A 345 0.35 -7.61 20.32
CA GLU A 345 -0.51 -6.94 19.34
C GLU A 345 -1.91 -6.67 19.90
N TRP A 346 -2.49 -7.65 20.62
CA TRP A 346 -3.83 -7.54 21.19
C TRP A 346 -3.89 -6.53 22.33
N GLU A 347 -2.88 -6.48 23.21
CA GLU A 347 -2.81 -5.48 24.26
C GLU A 347 -2.62 -4.08 23.67
N LEU A 348 -1.72 -3.91 22.70
CA LEU A 348 -1.48 -2.62 22.06
C LEU A 348 -2.71 -2.10 21.27
N LEU A 349 -3.49 -3.00 20.68
CA LEU A 349 -4.81 -2.72 20.11
C LEU A 349 -5.83 -2.31 21.20
N CYS A 350 -5.88 -3.01 22.33
CA CYS A 350 -6.78 -2.70 23.44
C CYS A 350 -6.44 -1.38 24.14
N ARG A 351 -5.18 -0.91 24.06
CA ARG A 351 -4.75 0.42 24.53
C ARG A 351 -5.26 1.59 23.66
N LEU A 352 -5.82 1.33 22.47
CA LEU A 352 -6.49 2.37 21.67
C LEU A 352 -7.78 2.85 22.38
N PRO A 353 -8.14 4.15 22.29
CA PRO A 353 -9.37 4.67 22.87
C PRO A 353 -10.59 4.12 22.14
N SER A 354 -11.63 3.74 22.89
CA SER A 354 -12.88 3.19 22.35
C SER A 354 -13.98 4.24 22.11
N HIS A 355 -13.82 5.45 22.67
CA HIS A 355 -14.76 6.57 22.58
C HIS A 355 -16.24 6.27 22.92
N ILE A 356 -16.50 5.20 23.67
CA ILE A 356 -17.87 4.74 24.00
C ILE A 356 -18.70 5.83 24.69
N ASP A 357 -18.12 6.60 25.59
CA ASP A 357 -18.83 7.70 26.26
C ASP A 357 -19.08 8.90 25.35
N ASP A 358 -18.25 9.11 24.33
CA ASP A 358 -18.49 10.13 23.30
C ASP A 358 -19.59 9.69 22.33
N PHE A 359 -19.55 8.43 21.89
CA PHE A 359 -20.64 7.83 21.11
C PHE A 359 -21.99 7.88 21.86
N LYS A 360 -21.99 7.63 23.18
CA LYS A 360 -23.17 7.80 24.04
C LYS A 360 -23.63 9.26 24.11
N ARG A 361 -22.72 10.22 24.32
CA ARG A 361 -23.03 11.66 24.28
C ARG A 361 -23.58 12.15 22.94
N SER A 362 -23.13 11.56 21.84
CA SER A 362 -23.56 11.92 20.47
C SER A 362 -24.88 11.25 20.02
N GLY A 363 -25.44 10.34 20.82
CA GLY A 363 -26.64 9.57 20.46
C GLY A 363 -26.42 8.41 19.48
N THR A 364 -25.20 8.20 18.96
CA THR A 364 -24.95 7.13 17.97
C THR A 364 -24.64 5.76 18.58
N TYR A 365 -24.61 5.65 19.92
CA TYR A 365 -24.19 4.42 20.61
C TYR A 365 -25.07 3.20 20.31
N GLU A 366 -26.40 3.37 20.16
CA GLU A 366 -27.32 2.26 19.87
C GLU A 366 -26.98 1.53 18.57
N ASN A 367 -26.60 2.29 17.52
CA ASN A 367 -26.12 1.72 16.25
C ASN A 367 -24.81 0.95 16.40
N ILE A 368 -23.91 1.41 17.29
CA ILE A 368 -22.65 0.73 17.59
C ILE A 368 -22.91 -0.56 18.37
N GLU A 369 -23.78 -0.52 19.39
CA GLU A 369 -24.14 -1.69 20.19
C GLU A 369 -24.80 -2.78 19.33
N LEU A 370 -25.74 -2.41 18.46
CA LEU A 370 -26.37 -3.32 17.51
C LEU A 370 -25.35 -3.99 16.56
N MET A 371 -24.45 -3.20 15.96
CA MET A 371 -23.42 -3.71 15.05
C MET A 371 -22.37 -4.56 15.79
N ALA A 372 -22.01 -4.18 17.01
CA ALA A 372 -21.09 -4.92 17.88
C ALA A 372 -21.69 -6.27 18.32
N MET A 373 -22.94 -6.28 18.79
CA MET A 373 -23.66 -7.51 19.12
C MET A 373 -23.75 -8.45 17.90
N GLY A 374 -24.00 -7.92 16.71
CA GLY A 374 -23.93 -8.69 15.47
C GLY A 374 -22.55 -9.27 15.21
N ALA A 375 -21.48 -8.47 15.28
CA ALA A 375 -20.11 -8.92 15.04
C ALA A 375 -19.69 -10.02 16.03
N GLY A 376 -19.99 -9.86 17.32
CA GLY A 376 -19.74 -10.86 18.38
C GLY A 376 -20.58 -12.13 18.27
N GLN A 377 -21.79 -12.03 17.69
CA GLN A 377 -22.63 -13.19 17.40
C GLN A 377 -22.06 -14.02 16.24
N PHE A 378 -21.63 -13.37 15.16
CA PHE A 378 -21.12 -14.05 13.96
C PHE A 378 -19.67 -14.56 14.11
N SER A 379 -18.83 -13.92 14.92
CA SER A 379 -17.51 -14.45 15.32
C SER A 379 -17.59 -15.72 16.18
N LEU A 380 -18.79 -16.03 16.71
CA LEU A 380 -19.03 -17.10 17.68
C LEU A 380 -18.13 -16.98 18.93
N SER A 381 -17.86 -15.75 19.38
CA SER A 381 -16.88 -15.45 20.44
C SER A 381 -17.51 -15.06 21.79
N GLN A 382 -18.80 -15.31 21.98
CA GLN A 382 -19.58 -14.94 23.17
C GLN A 382 -19.02 -15.56 24.47
N ASN A 383 -18.40 -16.74 24.37
CA ASN A 383 -17.77 -17.43 25.50
C ASN A 383 -16.35 -16.91 25.84
N MET A 384 -15.88 -15.88 25.13
CA MET A 384 -14.52 -15.31 25.26
C MET A 384 -14.53 -13.79 25.44
N PHE A 385 -15.53 -13.10 24.90
CA PHE A 385 -15.72 -11.67 25.03
C PHE A 385 -17.19 -11.36 25.33
N ASP A 386 -17.42 -10.57 26.36
CA ASP A 386 -18.74 -10.03 26.72
C ASP A 386 -19.19 -8.91 25.75
N LYS A 387 -20.42 -8.42 25.94
CA LYS A 387 -21.00 -7.38 25.09
C LYS A 387 -20.27 -6.05 25.17
N ASP A 388 -19.87 -5.63 26.37
CA ASP A 388 -19.25 -4.32 26.60
C ASP A 388 -17.83 -4.28 26.01
N PHE A 389 -17.08 -5.38 26.12
CA PHE A 389 -15.81 -5.56 25.43
C PHE A 389 -15.97 -5.49 23.91
N VAL A 390 -16.96 -6.19 23.34
CA VAL A 390 -17.19 -6.19 21.88
C VAL A 390 -17.68 -4.83 21.39
N ALA A 391 -18.54 -4.13 22.14
CA ALA A 391 -18.91 -2.74 21.87
C ALA A 391 -17.69 -1.81 21.91
N ALA A 392 -16.84 -1.93 22.94
CA ALA A 392 -15.60 -1.15 23.04
C ALA A 392 -14.56 -1.51 21.97
N MET A 393 -14.57 -2.74 21.42
CA MET A 393 -13.74 -3.11 20.28
C MET A 393 -14.28 -2.49 18.98
N TYR A 394 -15.60 -2.51 18.76
CA TYR A 394 -16.24 -1.82 17.63
C TYR A 394 -15.99 -0.31 17.68
N GLY A 395 -16.13 0.30 18.87
CA GLY A 395 -15.82 1.71 19.12
C GLY A 395 -14.38 2.07 18.75
N ARG A 396 -13.39 1.26 19.19
CA ARG A 396 -11.98 1.42 18.78
C ARG A 396 -11.81 1.39 17.26
N ILE A 397 -12.49 0.49 16.56
CA ILE A 397 -12.39 0.40 15.10
C ILE A 397 -12.96 1.66 14.45
N MET A 398 -14.13 2.12 14.90
CA MET A 398 -14.76 3.34 14.37
C MET A 398 -13.91 4.61 14.59
N SER A 399 -13.20 4.71 15.71
CA SER A 399 -12.43 5.90 16.09
C SER A 399 -10.91 5.84 15.84
N ASN A 400 -10.38 4.72 15.33
CA ASN A 400 -8.94 4.55 15.06
C ASN A 400 -8.62 3.91 13.69
N ALA A 401 -9.63 3.49 12.91
CA ALA A 401 -9.41 2.92 11.58
C ALA A 401 -8.79 3.93 10.60
N LEU A 402 -7.74 3.47 9.90
CA LEU A 402 -7.09 4.20 8.83
C LEU A 402 -7.65 3.73 7.48
N THR A 403 -7.71 4.62 6.48
CA THR A 403 -8.20 4.24 5.13
C THR A 403 -7.22 3.28 4.46
N LEU A 404 -7.72 2.15 3.95
CA LEU A 404 -6.97 1.25 3.07
C LEU A 404 -7.04 1.82 1.65
N ILE A 405 -5.89 2.02 1.00
CA ILE A 405 -5.78 2.74 -0.28
C ILE A 405 -4.98 1.96 -1.35
N THR A 406 -5.18 2.31 -2.61
CA THR A 406 -4.28 1.96 -3.73
C THR A 406 -2.98 2.78 -3.67
N PRO A 407 -1.93 2.41 -4.45
CA PRO A 407 -0.77 3.27 -4.70
C PRO A 407 -1.09 4.63 -5.37
N THR A 408 -2.28 4.76 -5.98
CA THR A 408 -2.85 6.02 -6.52
C THR A 408 -3.81 6.72 -5.56
N LEU A 409 -3.83 6.31 -4.28
CA LEU A 409 -4.62 6.89 -3.17
C LEU A 409 -6.15 6.64 -3.24
N ASP A 410 -6.63 5.88 -4.21
CA ASP A 410 -8.06 5.52 -4.32
C ASP A 410 -8.46 4.65 -3.10
N PRO A 411 -9.62 4.91 -2.44
CA PRO A 411 -10.06 4.11 -1.31
C PRO A 411 -10.49 2.69 -1.72
N LEU A 412 -10.09 1.72 -0.89
CA LEU A 412 -10.44 0.32 -0.96
C LEU A 412 -11.24 -0.18 0.27
N GLY A 413 -11.10 0.50 1.41
CA GLY A 413 -11.76 0.14 2.67
C GLY A 413 -11.10 0.75 3.90
N ILE A 414 -10.99 -0.02 4.99
CA ILE A 414 -10.25 0.37 6.20
C ILE A 414 -9.19 -0.67 6.58
N MET A 415 -8.18 -0.22 7.30
CA MET A 415 -7.25 -1.06 8.02
C MET A 415 -7.20 -0.71 9.51
N ILE A 416 -6.89 -1.73 10.32
CA ILE A 416 -6.59 -1.63 11.74
C ILE A 416 -5.25 -2.32 11.95
N ASP A 417 -4.33 -1.61 12.60
CA ASP A 417 -3.02 -2.12 12.96
C ASP A 417 -2.60 -1.59 14.34
N PRO A 418 -2.12 -2.44 15.26
CA PRO A 418 -1.78 -2.01 16.62
C PRO A 418 -0.74 -0.91 16.69
N MET A 419 0.19 -0.79 15.72
CA MET A 419 1.17 0.29 15.70
C MET A 419 0.67 1.53 14.95
N LEU A 420 0.13 1.35 13.75
CA LEU A 420 -0.24 2.49 12.90
C LEU A 420 -1.33 3.37 13.54
N CYS A 421 -2.25 2.75 14.28
CA CYS A 421 -3.37 3.44 14.91
C CYS A 421 -2.99 4.34 16.10
N HIS A 422 -1.73 4.35 16.59
CA HIS A 422 -1.25 5.34 17.58
C HIS A 422 -0.60 6.59 16.95
N MET A 423 -0.55 6.71 15.61
CA MET A 423 -0.04 7.95 14.97
C MET A 423 -1.09 9.06 15.03
N ASN A 424 -0.79 10.14 15.74
CA ASN A 424 -1.74 11.24 15.93
C ASN A 424 -1.96 12.12 14.71
N HIS A 425 -3.05 12.88 14.78
CA HIS A 425 -3.45 13.86 13.79
C HIS A 425 -2.68 15.20 13.88
N SER A 426 -2.33 15.77 12.72
CA SER A 426 -2.11 17.21 12.56
C SER A 426 -2.67 17.68 11.21
N CYS A 427 -3.33 18.85 11.20
CA CYS A 427 -3.73 19.52 9.95
C CYS A 427 -2.52 20.11 9.19
N ASP A 428 -1.34 20.11 9.80
CA ASP A 428 -0.04 20.32 9.14
C ASP A 428 0.84 19.10 9.52
N PRO A 429 0.69 17.96 8.82
CA PRO A 429 1.37 16.72 9.15
C PRO A 429 2.88 16.79 8.89
N ASN A 430 3.65 15.83 9.38
CA ASN A 430 5.07 15.68 9.03
C ASN A 430 5.39 14.33 8.38
N ALA A 431 4.45 13.38 8.43
CA ALA A 431 4.51 12.10 7.74
C ALA A 431 3.16 11.75 7.08
N TYR A 432 3.18 10.68 6.29
CA TYR A 432 2.02 10.13 5.59
C TYR A 432 2.23 8.62 5.40
N ILE A 433 1.15 7.93 5.04
CA ILE A 433 1.14 6.49 4.79
C ILE A 433 1.02 6.26 3.28
N MET A 434 1.84 5.35 2.74
CA MET A 434 1.71 4.82 1.38
C MET A 434 1.56 3.30 1.42
N MET A 435 0.84 2.74 0.45
CA MET A 435 0.53 1.31 0.40
C MET A 435 0.88 0.68 -0.95
N ASP A 436 1.54 -0.47 -0.93
CA ASP A 436 1.84 -1.30 -2.11
C ASP A 436 1.17 -2.67 -1.94
N GLY A 437 -0.08 -2.77 -2.39
CA GLY A 437 -0.95 -3.89 -2.05
C GLY A 437 -1.15 -3.98 -0.53
N PRO A 438 -0.71 -5.05 0.16
CA PRO A 438 -0.78 -5.15 1.61
C PRO A 438 0.37 -4.44 2.34
N GLN A 439 1.48 -4.11 1.66
CA GLN A 439 2.64 -3.49 2.28
C GLN A 439 2.32 -2.03 2.63
N VAL A 440 2.70 -1.58 3.83
CA VAL A 440 2.43 -0.22 4.32
C VAL A 440 3.75 0.45 4.71
N SER A 441 4.02 1.63 4.18
CA SER A 441 5.20 2.44 4.54
C SER A 441 4.78 3.77 5.17
N ILE A 442 5.55 4.24 6.15
CA ILE A 442 5.41 5.58 6.73
C ILE A 442 6.55 6.43 6.17
N ARG A 443 6.23 7.56 5.51
CA ARG A 443 7.22 8.43 4.85
C ARG A 443 7.12 9.87 5.34
N THR A 444 8.23 10.62 5.34
CA THR A 444 8.26 12.02 5.79
C THR A 444 7.87 13.01 4.69
N LEU A 445 7.03 14.00 4.98
CA LEU A 445 6.80 15.18 4.12
C LEU A 445 7.91 16.24 4.26
N ARG A 446 8.61 16.23 5.39
CA ARG A 446 9.60 17.23 5.80
C ARG A 446 10.48 16.66 6.93
N PRO A 447 11.69 17.19 7.16
CA PRO A 447 12.62 16.60 8.13
C PRO A 447 12.05 16.53 9.55
N ILE A 448 12.10 15.36 10.16
CA ILE A 448 11.67 15.12 11.54
C ILE A 448 12.92 15.00 12.41
N ARG A 449 12.99 15.75 13.51
CA ARG A 449 14.07 15.61 14.51
C ARG A 449 13.75 14.45 15.45
N LYS A 450 14.79 13.85 16.04
CA LYS A 450 14.65 12.94 17.19
C LYS A 450 13.77 13.57 18.28
N ASP A 451 13.00 12.72 18.96
CA ASP A 451 12.07 13.05 20.04
C ASP A 451 11.01 14.09 19.63
N LYS A 452 10.56 13.99 18.37
CA LYS A 452 9.39 14.70 17.84
C LYS A 452 8.34 13.69 17.38
N GLU A 453 7.10 14.03 17.67
CA GLU A 453 5.93 13.23 17.34
C GLU A 453 5.71 13.20 15.82
N ILE A 454 5.30 12.03 15.33
CA ILE A 454 5.05 11.72 13.93
C ILE A 454 3.55 11.87 13.71
N PHE A 455 3.18 12.86 12.91
CA PHE A 455 1.79 13.21 12.62
C PHE A 455 1.42 12.93 11.18
N ILE A 456 0.29 12.24 11.01
CA ILE A 456 -0.42 12.07 9.75
C ILE A 456 -1.65 12.99 9.72
N SER A 457 -2.34 13.10 8.58
CA SER A 457 -3.70 13.65 8.55
C SER A 457 -4.74 12.54 8.65
N TYR A 458 -5.87 12.83 9.29
CA TYR A 458 -7.04 11.93 9.41
C TYR A 458 -8.19 12.34 8.48
N ILE A 459 -8.06 13.54 7.93
CA ILE A 459 -9.06 14.34 7.23
C ILE A 459 -8.38 15.05 6.05
N ASP A 460 -9.14 15.69 5.17
CA ASP A 460 -8.54 16.63 4.22
C ASP A 460 -8.05 17.89 4.96
N ALA A 461 -6.72 18.06 5.02
CA ALA A 461 -6.06 19.19 5.64
C ALA A 461 -6.19 20.51 4.84
N THR A 462 -6.68 20.45 3.60
CA THR A 462 -6.89 21.60 2.71
C THR A 462 -8.25 22.28 2.91
N ASN A 463 -9.22 21.60 3.55
CA ASN A 463 -10.49 22.20 3.96
C ASN A 463 -10.28 23.41 4.89
N PRO A 464 -11.18 24.42 4.90
CA PRO A 464 -11.12 25.56 5.82
C PRO A 464 -11.12 25.17 7.30
N TYR A 465 -10.60 26.06 8.17
CA TYR A 465 -10.46 25.81 9.61
C TYR A 465 -11.72 25.29 10.30
N HIS A 466 -12.90 25.82 9.94
CA HIS A 466 -14.17 25.42 10.54
C HIS A 466 -14.53 23.96 10.17
N LYS A 467 -14.49 23.59 8.88
CA LYS A 467 -14.72 22.20 8.42
C LYS A 467 -13.72 21.21 9.03
N ARG A 468 -12.43 21.57 9.11
CA ARG A 468 -11.43 20.70 9.75
C ARG A 468 -11.76 20.42 11.23
N GLN A 469 -12.17 21.43 11.98
CA GLN A 469 -12.51 21.25 13.40
C GLN A 469 -13.90 20.60 13.59
N GLU A 470 -14.81 20.77 12.63
CA GLU A 470 -16.10 20.09 12.57
C GLU A 470 -15.92 18.58 12.40
N GLU A 471 -15.21 18.13 11.36
CA GLU A 471 -14.96 16.70 11.11
C GLU A 471 -14.18 16.03 12.26
N LEU A 472 -13.16 16.69 12.80
CA LEU A 472 -12.38 16.14 13.93
C LEU A 472 -13.20 16.03 15.23
N ARG A 473 -14.16 16.92 15.45
CA ARG A 473 -15.08 16.82 16.60
C ARG A 473 -16.18 15.79 16.39
N SER A 474 -16.76 15.68 15.20
CA SER A 474 -17.88 14.78 14.93
C SER A 474 -17.47 13.31 14.78
N ARG A 475 -16.31 13.05 14.17
CA ARG A 475 -15.83 11.69 13.86
C ARG A 475 -14.76 11.16 14.82
N TRP A 476 -13.97 12.05 15.42
CA TRP A 476 -12.80 11.67 16.24
C TRP A 476 -12.82 12.25 17.67
N PHE A 477 -13.86 13.02 18.03
CA PHE A 477 -14.15 13.50 19.40
C PHE A 477 -13.06 14.36 20.06
N PHE A 478 -12.15 14.95 19.29
CA PHE A 478 -11.08 15.83 19.81
C PHE A 478 -11.06 17.20 19.10
N THR A 479 -10.48 18.20 19.78
CA THR A 479 -10.19 19.52 19.19
C THR A 479 -8.70 19.60 18.83
N CYS A 480 -8.37 19.89 17.58
CA CYS A 480 -6.98 19.91 17.14
C CYS A 480 -6.28 21.23 17.50
N ARG A 481 -5.19 21.17 18.27
CA ARG A 481 -4.37 22.34 18.64
C ARG A 481 -3.01 22.40 17.92
N CYS A 482 -2.88 21.77 16.75
CA CYS A 482 -1.66 21.83 15.93
C CYS A 482 -1.33 23.28 15.49
N ALA A 483 -0.08 23.52 15.07
CA ALA A 483 0.39 24.85 14.65
C ALA A 483 -0.44 25.49 13.50
N LYS A 484 -1.08 24.67 12.66
CA LYS A 484 -2.03 25.14 11.64
C LYS A 484 -3.32 25.68 12.27
N CYS A 485 -3.91 24.91 13.18
CA CYS A 485 -5.17 25.26 13.85
C CYS A 485 -5.04 26.37 14.90
N GLN A 486 -3.86 26.59 15.48
CA GLN A 486 -3.60 27.75 16.34
C GLN A 486 -3.77 29.08 15.61
N LYS A 487 -3.57 29.12 14.29
CA LYS A 487 -3.81 30.29 13.44
C LYS A 487 -5.30 30.56 13.14
N LYS A 488 -6.21 29.66 13.54
CA LYS A 488 -7.66 29.73 13.26
C LYS A 488 -7.92 29.89 11.74
N ALA A 489 -8.98 30.60 11.37
CA ALA A 489 -9.34 30.89 9.99
C ALA A 489 -8.56 32.11 9.44
N THR A 490 -7.26 31.94 9.18
CA THR A 490 -6.37 33.01 8.66
C THR A 490 -5.37 32.52 7.60
N LEU A 491 -5.52 31.27 7.14
CA LEU A 491 -4.61 30.66 6.18
C LEU A 491 -5.15 30.74 4.75
N GLN A 492 -4.35 30.32 3.77
CA GLN A 492 -4.67 30.52 2.37
C GLN A 492 -6.02 29.87 1.97
N GLU A 493 -6.33 28.71 2.54
CA GLU A 493 -7.61 28.01 2.35
C GLU A 493 -8.82 28.68 3.04
N ASP A 494 -8.58 29.53 4.03
CA ASP A 494 -9.62 30.32 4.70
C ASP A 494 -9.88 31.64 3.96
N ASN A 495 -8.90 32.14 3.20
CA ASN A 495 -8.96 33.40 2.46
C ASN A 495 -9.89 33.34 1.24
N TRP A 496 -10.61 34.44 1.03
CA TRP A 496 -11.42 34.71 -0.16
C TRP A 496 -10.64 35.62 -1.13
N LEU A 497 -11.02 35.60 -2.41
CA LEU A 497 -10.57 36.62 -3.36
C LEU A 497 -11.32 37.92 -3.06
N VAL A 498 -10.58 38.98 -2.77
CA VAL A 498 -11.10 40.34 -2.56
C VAL A 498 -10.20 41.33 -3.28
N PRO A 499 -10.72 42.46 -3.81
CA PRO A 499 -9.90 43.49 -4.44
C PRO A 499 -8.79 43.98 -3.51
N ALA A 500 -7.55 44.08 -4.02
CA ALA A 500 -6.36 44.48 -3.25
C ALA A 500 -6.36 45.95 -2.74
N ASN A 501 -7.49 46.65 -2.86
CA ASN A 501 -7.70 48.01 -2.37
C ASN A 501 -7.83 48.00 -0.84
N PRO A 502 -6.94 48.66 -0.05
CA PRO A 502 -7.01 48.66 1.41
C PRO A 502 -8.24 49.36 2.01
N ARG A 503 -9.07 50.01 1.18
CA ARG A 503 -10.36 50.61 1.58
C ARG A 503 -11.56 49.74 1.21
N PHE A 504 -11.35 48.59 0.57
CA PHE A 504 -12.41 47.63 0.30
C PHE A 504 -12.77 46.90 1.61
N VAL A 505 -13.96 47.20 2.13
CA VAL A 505 -14.54 46.54 3.30
C VAL A 505 -15.76 45.78 2.83
N LEU A 506 -15.67 44.45 2.84
CA LEU A 506 -16.76 43.57 2.44
C LEU A 506 -17.84 43.57 3.54
N GLY A 507 -19.10 43.77 3.16
CA GLY A 507 -20.21 43.92 4.09
C GLY A 507 -20.56 42.63 4.82
N LYS A 508 -21.12 42.71 6.03
CA LYS A 508 -21.53 41.53 6.80
C LYS A 508 -22.48 40.61 6.00
N ASP A 509 -23.47 41.20 5.35
CA ASP A 509 -24.45 40.49 4.52
C ASP A 509 -23.77 39.80 3.31
N GLU A 510 -22.71 40.40 2.76
CA GLU A 510 -21.92 39.83 1.66
C GLU A 510 -21.04 38.67 2.17
N MET A 511 -20.42 38.79 3.36
CA MET A 511 -19.68 37.70 4.02
C MET A 511 -20.59 36.50 4.30
N GLU A 512 -21.82 36.75 4.76
CA GLU A 512 -22.80 35.71 5.07
C GLU A 512 -23.33 35.04 3.79
N ALA A 513 -23.53 35.80 2.70
CA ALA A 513 -23.86 35.24 1.40
C ALA A 513 -22.72 34.38 0.82
N MET A 514 -21.47 34.83 0.91
CA MET A 514 -20.29 34.05 0.47
C MET A 514 -20.14 32.74 1.25
N ALA A 515 -20.29 32.79 2.57
CA ALA A 515 -20.24 31.60 3.42
C ALA A 515 -21.39 30.62 3.08
N GLY A 516 -22.61 31.11 2.90
CA GLY A 516 -23.75 30.30 2.49
C GLY A 516 -23.59 29.65 1.10
N THR A 517 -22.98 30.37 0.14
CA THR A 517 -22.65 29.82 -1.18
C THR A 517 -21.62 28.69 -1.10
N GLN A 518 -20.59 28.83 -0.26
CA GLN A 518 -19.62 27.76 -0.02
C GLN A 518 -20.23 26.55 0.69
N GLU A 519 -21.11 26.77 1.68
CA GLU A 519 -21.78 25.68 2.40
C GLU A 519 -22.73 24.90 1.47
N LYS A 520 -23.54 25.59 0.67
CA LYS A 520 -24.38 24.95 -0.37
C LYS A 520 -23.53 24.13 -1.35
N ALA A 521 -22.33 24.59 -1.71
CA ALA A 521 -21.42 23.83 -2.55
C ALA A 521 -20.88 22.55 -1.84
N PHE A 522 -20.64 22.59 -0.53
CA PHE A 522 -20.30 21.39 0.25
C PHE A 522 -21.49 20.41 0.34
N GLU A 523 -22.71 20.90 0.56
CA GLU A 523 -23.93 20.09 0.59
C GLU A 523 -24.16 19.37 -0.74
N LEU A 524 -24.09 20.11 -1.87
CA LEU A 524 -24.23 19.54 -3.22
C LEU A 524 -23.12 18.52 -3.51
N TYR A 525 -21.87 18.86 -3.21
CA TYR A 525 -20.74 17.94 -3.43
C TYR A 525 -20.90 16.63 -2.63
N THR A 526 -21.36 16.71 -1.38
CA THR A 526 -21.63 15.54 -0.53
C THR A 526 -22.75 14.64 -1.10
N GLN A 527 -23.75 15.23 -1.76
CA GLN A 527 -24.83 14.47 -2.42
C GLN A 527 -24.33 13.73 -3.68
N LEU A 528 -23.41 14.35 -4.43
CA LEU A 528 -22.89 13.79 -5.69
C LEU A 528 -21.96 12.58 -5.49
N GLN A 529 -21.22 12.52 -4.38
CA GLN A 529 -20.29 11.41 -4.09
C GLN A 529 -20.96 10.01 -4.00
N GLY A 530 -22.28 9.93 -3.90
CA GLY A 530 -23.05 8.67 -3.92
C GLY A 530 -23.69 8.30 -5.27
N MET A 531 -23.48 9.08 -6.34
CA MET A 531 -24.23 8.95 -7.60
C MET A 531 -23.44 8.21 -8.69
N ALA A 532 -24.05 7.18 -9.29
CA ALA A 532 -23.40 6.33 -10.29
C ALA A 532 -23.45 6.86 -11.75
N ASP A 533 -24.45 7.68 -12.10
CA ASP A 533 -24.56 8.24 -13.46
C ASP A 533 -23.57 9.39 -13.66
N SER A 534 -22.44 9.06 -14.28
CA SER A 534 -21.39 10.03 -14.60
C SER A 534 -21.86 11.19 -15.49
N LYS A 535 -22.87 11.01 -16.36
CA LYS A 535 -23.37 12.09 -17.22
C LYS A 535 -24.17 13.12 -16.43
N LEU A 536 -25.01 12.65 -15.50
CA LEU A 536 -25.75 13.52 -14.59
C LEU A 536 -24.81 14.23 -13.59
N VAL A 537 -23.85 13.49 -13.04
CA VAL A 537 -22.86 14.04 -12.09
C VAL A 537 -21.97 15.11 -12.75
N ILE A 538 -21.54 14.93 -14.00
CA ILE A 538 -20.77 15.97 -14.74
C ILE A 538 -21.52 17.30 -14.77
N LYS A 539 -22.82 17.32 -15.15
CA LYS A 539 -23.64 18.55 -15.18
C LYS A 539 -23.65 19.24 -13.80
N ALA A 540 -23.89 18.48 -12.74
CA ALA A 540 -24.00 19.03 -11.38
C ALA A 540 -22.66 19.51 -10.80
N LEU A 541 -21.54 18.83 -11.11
CA LEU A 541 -20.20 19.30 -10.76
C LEU A 541 -19.82 20.57 -11.54
N GLN A 542 -20.15 20.65 -12.83
CA GLN A 542 -19.96 21.85 -13.66
C GLN A 542 -20.74 23.05 -13.10
N GLU A 543 -22.03 22.88 -12.75
CA GLU A 543 -22.82 23.93 -12.10
C GLU A 543 -22.24 24.34 -10.74
N THR A 544 -21.72 23.39 -9.95
CA THR A 544 -21.08 23.67 -8.67
C THR A 544 -19.80 24.52 -8.84
N LEU A 545 -18.99 24.27 -9.89
CA LEU A 545 -17.85 25.13 -10.24
C LEU A 545 -18.30 26.51 -10.73
N LYS A 546 -19.35 26.57 -11.57
CA LYS A 546 -19.93 27.81 -12.10
C LYS A 546 -20.42 28.73 -10.98
N ILE A 547 -21.16 28.20 -10.00
CA ILE A 547 -21.57 28.93 -8.79
C ILE A 547 -20.36 29.54 -8.05
N GLY A 548 -19.24 28.79 -7.97
CA GLY A 548 -17.99 29.28 -7.41
C GLY A 548 -17.39 30.45 -8.19
N TYR A 549 -17.30 30.31 -9.51
CA TYR A 549 -16.76 31.34 -10.41
C TYR A 549 -17.63 32.61 -10.44
N GLU A 550 -18.95 32.46 -10.57
CA GLU A 550 -19.91 33.57 -10.62
C GLU A 550 -19.95 34.37 -9.31
N SER A 551 -19.62 33.74 -8.17
CA SER A 551 -19.45 34.45 -6.90
C SER A 551 -18.33 35.50 -6.92
N ARG A 552 -17.32 35.35 -7.81
CA ARG A 552 -16.08 36.15 -7.88
C ARG A 552 -15.19 36.17 -6.62
N PHE A 553 -15.66 35.70 -5.47
CA PHE A 553 -14.91 35.68 -4.21
C PHE A 553 -14.22 34.33 -3.91
N CYS A 554 -14.50 33.27 -4.68
CA CYS A 554 -13.92 31.93 -4.48
C CYS A 554 -12.69 31.70 -5.37
N PRO A 555 -11.46 31.53 -4.82
CA PRO A 555 -10.32 31.09 -5.61
C PRO A 555 -10.42 29.60 -5.95
N ALA A 556 -9.95 29.20 -7.13
CA ALA A 556 -10.10 27.84 -7.66
C ALA A 556 -9.48 26.72 -6.78
N TYR A 557 -8.55 27.05 -5.89
CA TYR A 557 -7.95 26.11 -4.94
C TYR A 557 -8.79 25.92 -3.64
N ARG A 558 -9.83 26.71 -3.41
CA ARG A 558 -10.65 26.65 -2.18
C ARG A 558 -11.57 25.43 -2.22
N GLN A 559 -11.65 24.67 -1.13
CA GLN A 559 -12.63 23.58 -1.02
C GLN A 559 -14.06 24.12 -0.88
N PRO A 560 -15.08 23.47 -1.47
CA PRO A 560 -15.02 22.19 -2.18
C PRO A 560 -14.62 22.29 -3.66
N TYR A 561 -14.44 23.49 -4.23
CA TYR A 561 -14.24 23.67 -5.68
C TYR A 561 -13.00 22.95 -6.24
N ALA A 562 -11.97 22.72 -5.42
CA ALA A 562 -10.84 21.87 -5.81
C ALA A 562 -11.25 20.38 -5.91
N ALA A 563 -11.90 19.83 -4.89
CA ALA A 563 -12.40 18.45 -4.88
C ALA A 563 -13.49 18.19 -5.94
N VAL A 564 -14.41 19.14 -6.14
CA VAL A 564 -15.42 19.13 -7.22
C VAL A 564 -14.75 19.03 -8.60
N ARG A 565 -13.60 19.69 -8.79
CA ARG A 565 -12.83 19.62 -10.04
C ARG A 565 -12.06 18.31 -10.19
N ASP A 566 -11.58 17.73 -9.09
CA ASP A 566 -10.96 16.40 -9.07
C ASP A 566 -11.96 15.30 -9.48
N ASP A 567 -13.15 15.29 -8.92
CA ASP A 567 -14.18 14.33 -9.31
C ASP A 567 -14.71 14.60 -10.72
N LEU A 568 -14.80 15.86 -11.15
CA LEU A 568 -15.15 16.21 -12.53
C LEU A 568 -14.13 15.63 -13.53
N ILE A 569 -12.82 15.67 -13.21
CA ILE A 569 -11.78 15.00 -14.02
C ILE A 569 -12.05 13.49 -14.11
N VAL A 570 -12.38 12.83 -12.99
CA VAL A 570 -12.65 11.38 -12.96
C VAL A 570 -13.87 11.02 -13.82
N HIS A 571 -14.98 11.75 -13.71
CA HIS A 571 -16.18 11.48 -14.51
C HIS A 571 -16.00 11.85 -15.99
N LEU A 572 -15.28 12.92 -16.33
CA LEU A 572 -14.95 13.24 -17.73
C LEU A 572 -14.11 12.13 -18.37
N LEU A 573 -13.13 11.57 -17.65
CA LEU A 573 -12.34 10.42 -18.10
C LEU A 573 -13.19 9.15 -18.26
N SER A 574 -14.17 8.91 -17.38
CA SER A 574 -15.02 7.70 -17.44
C SER A 574 -15.99 7.71 -18.63
N VAL A 575 -16.40 8.90 -19.11
CA VAL A 575 -17.26 9.06 -20.30
C VAL A 575 -16.49 9.38 -21.59
N GLY A 576 -15.15 9.38 -21.56
CA GLY A 576 -14.30 9.61 -22.75
C GLY A 576 -14.13 11.09 -23.18
N LYS A 577 -14.52 12.06 -22.36
CA LYS A 577 -14.35 13.51 -22.61
C LYS A 577 -12.90 13.96 -22.32
N TYR A 578 -11.94 13.41 -23.05
CA TYR A 578 -10.50 13.53 -22.76
C TYR A 578 -9.95 14.95 -22.87
N GLN A 579 -10.40 15.76 -23.83
CA GLN A 579 -9.95 17.16 -24.00
C GLN A 579 -10.48 18.10 -22.89
N GLU A 580 -11.73 17.90 -22.43
CA GLU A 580 -12.26 18.59 -21.25
C GLU A 580 -11.50 18.18 -19.98
N ALA A 581 -11.28 16.87 -19.78
CA ALA A 581 -10.51 16.36 -18.65
C ALA A 581 -9.08 16.90 -18.63
N TRP A 582 -8.45 17.05 -19.80
CA TRP A 582 -7.12 17.64 -19.96
C TRP A 582 -7.07 19.09 -19.46
N THR A 583 -8.06 19.89 -19.84
CA THR A 583 -8.04 21.32 -19.49
C THR A 583 -8.35 21.54 -18.01
N GLN A 584 -9.17 20.67 -17.40
CA GLN A 584 -9.34 20.63 -15.94
C GLN A 584 -8.06 20.17 -15.22
N CYS A 585 -7.35 19.15 -15.75
CA CYS A 585 -6.04 18.73 -15.24
C CYS A 585 -4.99 19.84 -15.30
N ALA A 586 -4.95 20.61 -16.39
CA ALA A 586 -4.01 21.73 -16.56
C ALA A 586 -4.23 22.84 -15.52
N LYS A 587 -5.49 23.22 -15.26
CA LYS A 587 -5.84 24.16 -14.18
C LYS A 587 -5.46 23.61 -12.81
N ARG A 588 -5.77 22.35 -12.53
CA ARG A 588 -5.37 21.65 -11.29
C ARG A 588 -3.86 21.69 -11.07
N TYR A 589 -3.08 21.37 -12.10
CA TYR A 589 -1.61 21.34 -12.05
C TYR A 589 -0.98 22.74 -11.87
N LYS A 590 -1.45 23.75 -12.62
CA LYS A 590 -0.87 25.11 -12.60
C LYS A 590 -1.27 25.89 -11.34
N HIS A 591 -2.54 25.85 -10.94
CA HIS A 591 -3.12 26.80 -9.98
C HIS A 591 -3.52 26.19 -8.62
N ILE A 592 -3.91 24.91 -8.58
CA ILE A 592 -4.43 24.27 -7.36
C ILE A 592 -3.33 23.51 -6.61
N LEU A 593 -2.71 22.53 -7.27
CA LEU A 593 -1.72 21.62 -6.66
C LEU A 593 -0.54 22.34 -5.97
N PRO A 594 0.07 23.40 -6.53
CA PRO A 594 1.18 24.10 -5.88
C PRO A 594 0.77 24.86 -4.62
N LYS A 595 -0.53 25.20 -4.48
CA LYS A 595 -1.08 25.90 -3.30
C LYS A 595 -1.49 24.93 -2.20
N LEU A 596 -2.24 23.88 -2.56
CA LEU A 596 -2.73 22.89 -1.60
C LEU A 596 -1.64 21.92 -1.14
N HIS A 597 -0.70 21.58 -2.04
CA HIS A 597 0.36 20.61 -1.82
C HIS A 597 1.72 21.21 -2.24
N PRO A 598 2.23 22.21 -1.47
CA PRO A 598 3.44 22.95 -1.84
C PRO A 598 4.71 22.07 -1.89
N VAL A 599 4.76 20.99 -1.10
CA VAL A 599 5.84 19.98 -1.15
C VAL A 599 5.79 19.25 -2.51
N PRO A 600 6.85 19.31 -3.35
CA PRO A 600 6.80 18.76 -4.71
C PRO A 600 6.53 17.25 -4.77
N PHE A 601 7.04 16.49 -3.79
CA PHE A 601 6.88 15.05 -3.66
C PHE A 601 5.67 14.63 -2.78
N HIS A 602 4.72 15.54 -2.52
CA HIS A 602 3.48 15.17 -1.81
C HIS A 602 2.69 14.15 -2.64
N PRO A 603 2.22 13.03 -2.07
CA PRO A 603 1.75 11.88 -2.86
C PRO A 603 0.58 12.22 -3.78
N VAL A 604 -0.39 13.03 -3.31
CA VAL A 604 -1.51 13.52 -4.13
C VAL A 604 -1.01 14.30 -5.35
N ARG A 605 -0.01 15.17 -5.17
CA ARG A 605 0.57 16.00 -6.25
C ARG A 605 1.31 15.14 -7.27
N VAL A 606 2.07 14.14 -6.81
CA VAL A 606 2.80 13.20 -7.66
C VAL A 606 1.83 12.34 -8.47
N VAL A 607 0.80 11.78 -7.84
CA VAL A 607 -0.24 10.96 -8.50
C VAL A 607 -1.08 11.79 -9.48
N GLN A 608 -1.53 12.98 -9.11
CA GLN A 608 -2.35 13.82 -9.99
C GLN A 608 -1.54 14.41 -11.17
N THR A 609 -0.24 14.67 -10.99
CA THR A 609 0.67 15.02 -12.09
C THR A 609 0.89 13.82 -13.02
N TRP A 610 1.01 12.61 -12.46
CA TRP A 610 1.12 11.38 -13.24
C TRP A 610 -0.14 11.09 -14.07
N GLN A 611 -1.34 11.21 -13.49
CA GLN A 611 -2.60 11.12 -14.24
C GLN A 611 -2.62 12.08 -15.43
N MET A 612 -2.21 13.33 -15.23
CA MET A 612 -2.11 14.33 -16.29
C MET A 612 -1.06 13.97 -17.34
N ALA A 613 0.11 13.43 -16.95
CA ALA A 613 1.15 12.97 -17.87
C ALA A 613 0.66 11.84 -18.79
N MET A 614 -0.17 10.94 -18.26
CA MET A 614 -0.71 9.79 -18.98
C MET A 614 -1.86 10.19 -19.90
N LEU A 615 -2.70 11.15 -19.49
CA LEU A 615 -3.66 11.80 -20.37
C LEU A 615 -2.95 12.58 -21.51
N ALA A 616 -1.84 13.25 -21.22
CA ALA A 616 -1.02 13.90 -22.25
C ALA A 616 -0.41 12.88 -23.22
N THR A 617 0.02 11.72 -22.72
CA THR A 617 0.54 10.62 -23.55
C THR A 617 -0.55 10.06 -24.48
N TYR A 618 -1.78 9.89 -23.98
CA TYR A 618 -2.93 9.48 -24.79
C TYR A 618 -3.25 10.51 -25.88
N LEU A 619 -3.38 11.79 -25.52
CA LEU A 619 -3.65 12.88 -26.46
C LEU A 619 -2.48 13.18 -27.42
N ALA A 620 -1.28 12.66 -27.16
CA ALA A 620 -0.18 12.67 -28.13
C ALA A 620 -0.25 11.52 -29.16
N SER A 621 -1.18 10.57 -28.98
CA SER A 621 -1.39 9.40 -29.84
C SER A 621 -2.69 9.44 -30.65
N THR A 622 -3.55 10.45 -30.45
CA THR A 622 -4.79 10.66 -31.22
C THR A 622 -4.60 11.75 -32.27
N GLU A 623 -5.24 11.58 -33.44
CA GLU A 623 -5.21 12.57 -34.53
C GLU A 623 -5.87 13.91 -34.14
N GLU A 624 -6.85 13.86 -33.22
CA GLU A 624 -7.55 15.02 -32.67
C GLU A 624 -6.69 15.88 -31.74
N GLY A 625 -5.67 15.27 -31.10
CA GLY A 625 -4.74 15.92 -30.19
C GLY A 625 -5.40 16.80 -29.13
N VAL A 626 -4.91 18.04 -29.04
CA VAL A 626 -5.59 19.17 -28.37
C VAL A 626 -5.67 20.31 -29.39
N SER A 627 -6.85 20.89 -29.56
CA SER A 627 -7.22 21.90 -30.58
C SER A 627 -6.58 23.29 -30.39
N ALA A 628 -5.33 23.34 -29.94
CA ALA A 628 -4.60 24.56 -29.56
C ALA A 628 -3.31 24.72 -30.40
N PRO A 629 -3.17 25.79 -31.21
CA PRO A 629 -2.01 26.00 -32.07
C PRO A 629 -0.67 25.96 -31.31
N GLY A 630 0.28 25.18 -31.81
CA GLY A 630 1.64 25.06 -31.26
C GLY A 630 1.80 24.15 -30.03
N VAL A 631 0.74 23.51 -29.54
CA VAL A 631 0.80 22.61 -28.38
C VAL A 631 1.31 21.22 -28.78
N ASN A 632 2.55 20.89 -28.40
CA ASN A 632 3.11 19.54 -28.58
C ASN A 632 2.83 18.66 -27.35
N MET A 633 1.80 17.82 -27.44
CA MET A 633 1.37 16.94 -26.35
C MET A 633 2.41 15.88 -25.96
N GLY A 634 3.22 15.38 -26.90
CA GLY A 634 4.29 14.43 -26.62
C GLY A 634 5.40 15.02 -25.76
N LEU A 635 5.85 16.23 -26.09
CA LEU A 635 6.84 16.97 -25.30
C LEU A 635 6.30 17.29 -23.88
N ILE A 636 5.04 17.71 -23.78
CA ILE A 636 4.38 17.98 -22.49
C ILE A 636 4.30 16.69 -21.65
N ALA A 637 3.93 15.56 -22.27
CA ALA A 637 3.91 14.26 -21.61
C ALA A 637 5.31 13.89 -21.07
N MET A 638 6.37 14.04 -21.87
CA MET A 638 7.75 13.78 -21.43
C MET A 638 8.17 14.69 -20.25
N MET A 639 7.84 15.98 -20.29
CA MET A 639 8.13 16.92 -19.20
C MET A 639 7.42 16.52 -17.90
N LEU A 640 6.14 16.13 -17.98
CA LEU A 640 5.36 15.70 -16.81
C LEU A 640 5.85 14.35 -16.27
N VAL A 641 6.14 13.37 -17.14
CA VAL A 641 6.73 12.07 -16.72
C VAL A 641 8.08 12.27 -16.05
N LYS A 642 8.96 13.13 -16.59
CA LYS A 642 10.23 13.46 -15.94
C LYS A 642 10.01 14.11 -14.56
N GLN A 643 9.10 15.07 -14.45
CA GLN A 643 8.81 15.71 -13.17
C GLN A 643 8.35 14.69 -12.11
N VAL A 644 7.54 13.71 -12.50
CA VAL A 644 7.10 12.63 -11.59
C VAL A 644 8.27 11.70 -11.25
N LEU A 645 9.09 11.30 -12.22
CA LEU A 645 10.27 10.44 -12.01
C LEU A 645 11.25 11.04 -10.99
N ASP A 646 11.57 12.33 -11.15
CA ASP A 646 12.52 13.05 -10.30
C ASP A 646 12.10 13.09 -8.81
N VAL A 647 10.82 12.84 -8.49
CA VAL A 647 10.26 12.90 -7.12
C VAL A 647 9.59 11.62 -6.62
N ALA A 648 9.23 10.67 -7.48
CA ALA A 648 8.47 9.48 -7.10
C ALA A 648 9.18 8.62 -6.04
N HIS A 649 10.51 8.55 -6.07
CA HIS A 649 11.30 7.82 -5.07
C HIS A 649 11.23 8.43 -3.66
N LEU A 650 10.93 9.73 -3.52
CA LEU A 650 10.67 10.39 -2.24
C LEU A 650 9.22 10.17 -1.78
N SER A 651 8.28 10.30 -2.72
CA SER A 651 6.83 10.18 -2.53
C SER A 651 6.38 8.76 -2.17
N HIS A 652 6.90 7.76 -2.88
CA HIS A 652 6.44 6.37 -2.79
C HIS A 652 7.56 5.43 -2.32
N GLY A 653 8.82 5.79 -2.54
CA GLY A 653 9.97 4.91 -2.27
C GLY A 653 10.44 4.17 -3.53
N MET A 654 11.74 3.87 -3.60
CA MET A 654 12.39 3.36 -4.81
C MET A 654 11.94 1.94 -5.21
N THR A 655 11.47 1.13 -4.26
CA THR A 655 11.00 -0.25 -4.49
C THR A 655 9.50 -0.34 -4.80
N HIS A 656 8.74 0.73 -4.63
CA HIS A 656 7.28 0.74 -4.76
C HIS A 656 6.86 0.58 -6.24
N THR A 657 5.84 -0.23 -6.50
CA THR A 657 5.26 -0.53 -7.83
C THR A 657 4.95 0.75 -8.64
N PHE A 658 4.38 1.78 -8.01
CA PHE A 658 4.14 3.08 -8.67
C PHE A 658 5.45 3.69 -9.22
N THR A 659 6.48 3.81 -8.38
CA THR A 659 7.80 4.35 -8.77
C THR A 659 8.45 3.55 -9.90
N LYS A 660 8.31 2.22 -9.87
CA LYS A 660 8.81 1.32 -10.93
C LYS A 660 8.13 1.58 -12.27
N SER A 661 6.80 1.77 -12.28
CA SER A 661 6.06 2.04 -13.52
C SER A 661 6.27 3.46 -14.05
N VAL A 662 6.46 4.45 -13.17
CA VAL A 662 6.95 5.78 -13.57
C VAL A 662 8.30 5.67 -14.27
N LYS A 663 9.24 4.90 -13.72
CA LYS A 663 10.55 4.66 -14.34
C LYS A 663 10.43 3.93 -15.69
N ALA A 664 9.70 2.82 -15.74
CA ALA A 664 9.55 2.04 -16.97
C ALA A 664 8.94 2.87 -18.11
N LYS A 665 7.97 3.75 -17.81
CA LYS A 665 7.38 4.65 -18.80
C LYS A 665 8.32 5.76 -19.23
N ALA A 666 9.15 6.29 -18.32
CA ALA A 666 10.19 7.24 -18.69
C ALA A 666 11.21 6.60 -19.64
N GLU A 667 11.65 5.36 -19.36
CA GLU A 667 12.54 4.58 -20.23
C GLU A 667 11.90 4.31 -21.60
N GLU A 668 10.62 3.92 -21.65
CA GLU A 668 9.84 3.76 -22.89
C GLU A 668 9.84 5.04 -23.76
N MET A 669 9.50 6.19 -23.16
CA MET A 669 9.45 7.48 -23.86
C MET A 669 10.85 7.99 -24.28
N ILE A 670 11.89 7.66 -23.53
CA ILE A 670 13.29 7.95 -23.90
C ILE A 670 13.72 7.15 -25.13
N GLU A 671 13.35 5.86 -25.22
CA GLU A 671 13.66 5.04 -26.40
C GLU A 671 12.81 5.39 -27.63
N GLU A 672 11.60 5.95 -27.44
CA GLU A 672 10.81 6.52 -28.54
C GLU A 672 11.41 7.86 -29.03
N LEU A 673 11.90 8.70 -28.12
CA LEU A 673 12.61 9.93 -28.49
C LEU A 673 13.92 9.62 -29.26
N LYS A 674 14.69 8.61 -28.82
CA LYS A 674 15.88 8.13 -29.54
C LYS A 674 15.55 7.68 -30.96
N ARG A 675 14.47 6.92 -31.14
CA ARG A 675 14.04 6.41 -32.46
C ARG A 675 13.54 7.53 -33.37
N SER A 676 12.78 8.49 -32.86
CA SER A 676 12.25 9.62 -33.65
C SER A 676 13.30 10.67 -34.03
N ILE A 677 14.35 10.89 -33.22
CA ILE A 677 15.41 11.86 -33.53
C ILE A 677 16.42 11.33 -34.57
N GLY A 678 16.73 10.03 -34.57
CA GLY A 678 17.63 9.39 -35.55
C GLY A 678 19.13 9.66 -35.31
N ASN A 679 19.77 8.77 -34.54
CA ASN A 679 21.22 8.68 -34.23
C ASN A 679 22.12 9.93 -34.48
N PRO A 680 22.06 10.99 -33.63
CA PRO A 680 23.02 12.08 -33.62
C PRO A 680 23.91 12.03 -32.36
N ASN A 681 25.17 11.62 -32.51
CA ASN A 681 26.20 11.56 -31.45
C ASN A 681 25.70 11.09 -30.08
N ASN A 682 25.46 9.77 -29.99
CA ASN A 682 25.02 9.06 -28.79
C ASN A 682 25.70 9.51 -27.49
N ASP A 683 26.99 9.86 -27.49
CA ASP A 683 27.74 10.22 -26.28
C ASP A 683 27.17 11.41 -25.49
N VAL A 684 26.58 12.41 -26.15
CA VAL A 684 25.99 13.56 -25.44
C VAL A 684 24.63 13.16 -24.86
N MET A 685 23.78 12.52 -25.67
CA MET A 685 22.43 12.18 -25.27
C MET A 685 22.43 11.04 -24.24
N ASN A 686 23.26 10.01 -24.40
CA ASN A 686 23.45 8.97 -23.39
C ASN A 686 24.05 9.54 -22.10
N ARG A 687 24.92 10.56 -22.14
CA ARG A 687 25.48 11.17 -20.91
C ARG A 687 24.45 11.99 -20.13
N GLU A 688 23.52 12.67 -20.82
CA GLU A 688 22.34 13.26 -20.17
C GLU A 688 21.41 12.18 -19.61
N LEU A 689 21.19 11.08 -20.35
CA LEU A 689 20.27 10.00 -19.99
C LEU A 689 20.82 9.03 -18.92
N GLU A 690 22.13 8.84 -18.80
CA GLU A 690 22.78 8.03 -17.75
C GLU A 690 22.53 8.62 -16.36
N VAL A 691 22.34 9.94 -16.26
CA VAL A 691 21.96 10.62 -15.02
C VAL A 691 20.59 10.14 -14.51
N PHE A 692 19.70 9.67 -15.39
CA PHE A 692 18.40 9.09 -15.01
C PHE A 692 18.52 7.69 -14.40
N ASN A 693 19.66 7.00 -14.58
CA ASN A 693 19.87 5.62 -14.16
C ASN A 693 20.81 5.45 -12.96
N MET A 694 21.46 6.51 -12.47
CA MET A 694 22.20 6.45 -11.20
C MET A 694 21.25 6.57 -9.99
N PRO A 695 21.37 5.72 -8.95
CA PRO A 695 20.72 6.02 -7.68
C PRO A 695 21.29 7.33 -7.11
N PRO A 696 20.48 8.19 -6.48
CA PRO A 696 20.97 9.43 -5.89
C PRO A 696 21.97 9.08 -4.78
N LYS A 697 23.25 9.38 -5.00
CA LYS A 697 24.28 9.29 -3.96
C LYS A 697 23.80 10.11 -2.76
N ALA A 698 23.74 9.48 -1.60
CA ALA A 698 23.19 10.07 -0.38
C ALA A 698 23.75 11.48 -0.18
N ALA A 699 22.87 12.48 -0.22
CA ALA A 699 23.25 13.88 -0.27
C ALA A 699 23.73 14.36 1.11
N THR A 700 25.00 14.06 1.42
CA THR A 700 25.74 14.73 2.48
C THR A 700 25.72 16.23 2.17
N LEU A 701 25.23 17.04 3.12
CA LEU A 701 24.90 18.46 2.95
C LEU A 701 26.11 19.42 2.83
N ASP A 702 27.27 18.89 2.42
CA ASP A 702 28.52 19.62 2.19
C ASP A 702 28.95 19.47 0.73
N GLY A 703 28.60 20.44 -0.12
CA GLY A 703 28.99 20.38 -1.54
C GLY A 703 28.20 21.25 -2.53
N GLN A 704 28.00 22.54 -2.25
CA GLN A 704 27.56 23.46 -3.31
C GLN A 704 28.63 23.52 -4.42
N LYS A 705 28.26 23.14 -5.65
CA LYS A 705 29.13 23.33 -6.83
C LYS A 705 29.16 24.81 -7.21
N VAL A 706 30.27 25.49 -6.93
CA VAL A 706 30.51 26.88 -7.35
C VAL A 706 30.88 26.92 -8.83
N VAL A 707 30.22 27.77 -9.61
CA VAL A 707 30.55 28.03 -11.03
C VAL A 707 31.58 29.16 -11.12
N PRO A 708 32.67 29.02 -11.91
CA PRO A 708 33.68 30.07 -12.05
C PRO A 708 33.16 31.37 -12.70
N ALA A 709 33.73 32.50 -12.28
CA ALA A 709 33.39 33.84 -12.74
C ALA A 709 33.51 34.02 -14.27
N ASP A 710 34.57 33.49 -14.88
CA ASP A 710 34.77 33.56 -16.33
C ASP A 710 33.71 32.77 -17.12
N CYS A 711 33.25 31.62 -16.61
CA CYS A 711 32.16 30.86 -17.25
C CYS A 711 30.85 31.68 -17.30
N VAL A 712 30.54 32.40 -16.23
CA VAL A 712 29.39 33.33 -16.18
C VAL A 712 29.63 34.53 -17.10
N SER A 713 30.87 35.00 -17.23
CA SER A 713 31.25 36.11 -18.12
C SER A 713 31.03 35.74 -19.60
N VAL A 714 31.41 34.52 -20.00
CA VAL A 714 31.18 33.97 -21.34
C VAL A 714 29.69 33.82 -21.63
N LEU A 715 28.89 33.34 -20.67
CA LEU A 715 27.44 33.23 -20.82
C LEU A 715 26.75 34.60 -20.99
N LEU A 716 27.11 35.61 -20.19
CA LEU A 716 26.57 36.97 -20.32
C LEU A 716 27.00 37.66 -21.62
N MET A 717 28.19 37.34 -22.14
CA MET A 717 28.65 37.77 -23.46
C MET A 717 27.81 37.14 -24.58
N ALA A 718 27.65 35.81 -24.56
CA ALA A 718 26.92 35.05 -25.58
C ALA A 718 25.42 35.39 -25.60
N LEU A 719 24.81 35.64 -24.44
CA LEU A 719 23.41 36.08 -24.31
C LEU A 719 23.21 37.59 -24.56
N GLY A 720 24.25 38.30 -25.05
CA GLY A 720 24.26 39.76 -25.30
C GLY A 720 24.12 40.64 -24.04
N SER A 721 23.69 40.05 -22.92
CA SER A 721 23.28 40.65 -21.66
C SER A 721 24.49 41.08 -20.81
N THR A 722 25.34 41.94 -21.37
CA THR A 722 26.56 42.45 -20.74
C THR A 722 26.33 43.43 -19.59
N THR A 723 25.14 43.43 -18.98
CA THR A 723 24.76 44.15 -17.76
C THR A 723 23.62 43.41 -17.07
N ILE A 724 23.68 43.27 -15.75
CA ILE A 724 22.57 42.77 -14.92
C ILE A 724 21.90 43.96 -14.22
N THR A 725 20.57 43.95 -14.15
CA THR A 725 19.78 45.04 -13.57
C THR A 725 19.69 44.95 -12.05
N LYS A 726 19.41 46.08 -11.39
CA LYS A 726 19.23 46.16 -9.94
C LYS A 726 18.12 45.23 -9.42
N ALA A 727 17.01 45.11 -10.14
CA ALA A 727 15.92 44.20 -9.80
C ALA A 727 16.36 42.72 -9.82
N GLN A 728 17.23 42.33 -10.76
CA GLN A 728 17.80 40.97 -10.79
C GLN A 728 18.76 40.71 -9.62
N TYR A 729 19.54 41.71 -9.18
CA TYR A 729 20.35 41.58 -7.95
C TYR A 729 19.49 41.53 -6.68
N GLU A 730 18.34 42.22 -6.66
CA GLU A 730 17.36 42.15 -5.57
C GLU A 730 16.66 40.78 -5.54
N MET A 731 16.37 40.18 -6.70
CA MET A 731 15.91 38.80 -6.82
C MET A 731 16.95 37.78 -6.32
N MET A 732 18.23 37.94 -6.67
CA MET A 732 19.32 37.10 -6.13
C MET A 732 19.43 37.21 -4.60
N SER A 733 19.25 38.42 -4.05
CA SER A 733 19.25 38.68 -2.61
C SER A 733 18.10 37.98 -1.89
N ALA A 734 16.89 38.01 -2.46
CA ALA A 734 15.72 37.33 -1.92
C ALA A 734 15.83 35.80 -1.97
N LEU A 735 16.45 35.25 -3.02
CA LEU A 735 16.65 33.80 -3.18
C LEU A 735 17.78 33.24 -2.29
N ASP A 736 18.82 34.03 -2.02
CA ASP A 736 19.95 33.64 -1.16
C ASP A 736 19.62 33.77 0.34
N GLY A 737 18.81 34.77 0.72
CA GLY A 737 18.36 34.97 2.10
C GLY A 737 19.43 35.45 3.10
N THR A 738 20.70 35.55 2.70
CA THR A 738 21.81 35.97 3.59
C THR A 738 22.59 37.18 3.07
N ARG A 739 22.75 37.30 1.75
CA ARG A 739 23.51 38.36 1.07
C ARG A 739 22.58 39.45 0.51
N THR A 740 23.01 40.71 0.63
CA THR A 740 22.28 41.86 0.07
C THR A 740 22.47 41.99 -1.43
N ALA A 741 21.52 42.63 -2.13
CA ALA A 741 21.61 42.92 -3.57
C ALA A 741 22.91 43.63 -3.96
N SER A 742 23.35 44.62 -3.16
CA SER A 742 24.62 45.33 -3.35
C SER A 742 25.88 44.45 -3.15
N SER A 743 25.75 43.30 -2.47
CA SER A 743 26.81 42.29 -2.38
C SER A 743 26.95 41.53 -3.70
N PHE A 744 25.81 41.09 -4.27
CA PHE A 744 25.77 40.48 -5.60
C PHE A 744 26.23 41.44 -6.70
N GLU A 745 25.77 42.69 -6.68
CA GLU A 745 26.22 43.72 -7.62
C GLU A 745 27.75 43.87 -7.60
N HIS A 746 28.35 43.99 -6.42
CA HIS A 746 29.81 44.06 -6.28
C HIS A 746 30.50 42.78 -6.77
N GLN A 747 29.95 41.58 -6.50
CA GLN A 747 30.50 40.31 -6.98
C GLN A 747 30.46 40.18 -8.51
N PHE A 748 29.45 40.76 -9.17
CA PHE A 748 29.27 40.66 -10.61
C PHE A 748 29.91 41.79 -11.44
N ARG A 749 30.42 42.88 -10.82
CA ARG A 749 31.07 43.98 -11.58
C ARG A 749 32.26 43.50 -12.43
N THR A 750 33.12 42.64 -11.90
CA THR A 750 34.26 42.07 -12.64
C THR A 750 33.81 41.12 -13.74
N ILE A 751 32.84 40.23 -13.46
CA ILE A 751 32.18 39.35 -14.44
C ILE A 751 31.59 40.16 -15.60
N THR A 752 30.92 41.26 -15.29
CA THR A 752 30.25 42.14 -16.26
C THR A 752 31.27 42.90 -17.12
N ALA A 753 32.36 43.39 -16.53
CA ALA A 753 33.47 44.01 -17.28
C ALA A 753 34.17 43.00 -18.19
N ARG A 754 34.44 41.79 -17.69
CA ARG A 754 35.05 40.69 -18.45
C ARG A 754 34.15 40.21 -19.60
N ALA A 755 32.84 40.14 -19.39
CA ALA A 755 31.87 39.86 -20.46
C ALA A 755 31.93 40.91 -21.59
N LYS A 756 32.07 42.20 -21.26
CA LYS A 756 32.24 43.28 -22.26
C LYS A 756 33.58 43.19 -22.99
N GLU A 757 34.67 42.91 -22.28
CA GLU A 757 35.98 42.70 -22.89
C GLU A 757 35.97 41.51 -23.86
N LEU A 758 35.41 40.36 -23.44
CA LEU A 758 35.26 39.18 -24.29
C LEU A 758 34.37 39.46 -25.50
N LYS A 759 33.27 40.23 -25.32
CA LYS A 759 32.41 40.64 -26.45
C LYS A 759 33.19 41.46 -27.47
N ALA A 760 33.92 42.49 -27.01
CA ALA A 760 34.74 43.35 -27.85
C ALA A 760 35.95 42.63 -28.50
N ARG A 761 36.35 41.47 -27.99
CA ARG A 761 37.38 40.59 -28.57
C ARG A 761 36.80 39.68 -29.65
N VAL A 762 35.65 39.06 -29.40
CA VAL A 762 34.90 38.29 -30.41
C VAL A 762 34.43 39.19 -31.56
N GLU A 763 33.97 40.41 -31.28
CA GLU A 763 33.60 41.42 -32.29
C GLU A 763 34.79 41.92 -33.12
N LYS A 764 36.02 41.70 -32.66
CA LYS A 764 37.27 41.93 -33.40
C LYS A 764 37.81 40.68 -34.11
N GLY A 765 37.06 39.58 -34.10
CA GLY A 765 37.40 38.33 -34.78
C GLY A 765 38.35 37.41 -34.02
N GLU A 766 38.54 37.58 -32.70
CA GLU A 766 39.44 36.73 -31.92
C GLU A 766 38.85 35.33 -31.68
N THR A 767 39.59 34.28 -32.08
CA THR A 767 39.22 32.87 -31.89
C THR A 767 39.95 32.24 -30.70
N PHE A 768 39.19 31.66 -29.77
CA PHE A 768 39.74 31.05 -28.54
C PHE A 768 39.98 29.54 -28.72
N GLN A 769 41.14 29.04 -28.26
CA GLN A 769 41.46 27.61 -28.23
C GLN A 769 41.01 26.95 -26.92
N ALA A 770 40.55 25.70 -26.99
CA ALA A 770 40.13 24.91 -25.83
C ALA A 770 41.31 24.17 -25.17
N VAL A 771 41.27 24.00 -23.84
CA VAL A 771 42.33 23.36 -23.05
C VAL A 771 42.00 21.89 -22.76
N ALA A 772 42.98 21.01 -22.91
CA ALA A 772 42.85 19.58 -22.60
C ALA A 772 42.73 19.31 -21.07
N PRO A 773 42.02 18.26 -20.64
CA PRO A 773 41.70 18.05 -19.21
C PRO A 773 42.90 17.58 -18.37
N VAL A 774 43.02 18.13 -17.16
CA VAL A 774 44.08 17.82 -16.17
C VAL A 774 43.48 17.52 -14.79
N ASN A 775 44.14 16.67 -13.98
CA ASN A 775 43.58 16.10 -12.75
C ASN A 775 43.79 16.96 -11.47
N LYS A 776 42.67 17.35 -10.84
CA LYS A 776 42.41 17.70 -9.42
C LYS A 776 43.58 18.08 -8.47
N ARG A 777 43.51 19.29 -7.88
CA ARG A 777 43.39 19.59 -6.41
C ARG A 777 43.55 21.11 -6.12
N GLY A 778 43.10 21.59 -4.95
CA GLY A 778 43.55 22.89 -4.38
C GLY A 778 42.45 23.88 -3.96
N GLN A 779 42.35 24.18 -2.66
CA GLN A 779 41.28 24.90 -1.96
C GLN A 779 41.30 26.45 -2.02
N THR A 780 40.26 27.04 -1.41
CA THR A 780 40.19 28.30 -0.61
C THR A 780 39.76 29.65 -1.22
N ASN A 781 39.01 30.40 -0.37
CA ASN A 781 38.34 31.71 -0.53
C ASN A 781 39.30 32.88 -0.05
N PRO A 782 38.94 34.20 0.08
CA PRO A 782 37.59 34.81 0.15
C PRO A 782 37.37 36.30 -0.34
N ALA A 783 36.14 36.79 -0.07
CA ALA A 783 35.77 38.17 0.34
C ALA A 783 35.74 39.39 -0.65
N THR A 784 34.50 39.81 -0.98
CA THR A 784 33.88 41.17 -0.79
C THR A 784 34.75 42.33 -0.24
N PRO A 785 34.52 43.64 -0.59
CA PRO A 785 33.19 44.26 -0.30
C PRO A 785 32.71 45.61 -0.95
N ASN A 786 31.37 45.81 -0.87
CA ASN A 786 30.66 47.06 -0.47
C ASN A 786 30.37 48.25 -1.44
N LYS A 787 29.08 48.67 -1.44
CA LYS A 787 28.54 50.07 -1.36
C LYS A 787 28.67 50.97 -2.62
N ARG A 788 27.86 52.04 -2.84
CA ARG A 788 26.71 52.65 -2.10
C ARG A 788 25.84 53.50 -3.07
N LYS A 789 24.55 53.71 -2.72
CA LYS A 789 23.66 54.94 -2.82
C LYS A 789 23.80 55.94 -4.01
N ALA A 790 22.77 56.71 -4.43
CA ALA A 790 21.30 56.74 -4.19
C ALA A 790 20.65 57.90 -5.03
N ALA A 791 19.30 58.02 -4.96
CA ALA A 791 18.49 59.23 -5.28
C ALA A 791 18.42 59.67 -6.77
N SER A 792 17.46 60.49 -7.24
CA SER A 792 16.03 60.77 -6.92
C SER A 792 15.45 61.68 -8.06
N SER A 793 14.25 62.27 -8.09
CA SER A 793 13.06 62.35 -7.20
C SER A 793 11.86 62.94 -7.97
N GLY A 794 10.64 62.39 -7.78
CA GLY A 794 9.35 63.07 -8.03
C GLY A 794 8.87 63.20 -9.48
N SER A 795 7.65 63.71 -9.73
CA SER A 795 6.43 63.82 -8.87
C SER A 795 5.22 64.34 -9.69
N ASP A 796 4.02 64.25 -9.10
CA ASP A 796 2.79 65.05 -9.40
C ASP A 796 2.08 64.79 -10.77
N ASP A 797 0.75 64.96 -10.96
CA ASP A 797 -0.38 65.21 -10.02
C ASP A 797 -1.76 64.73 -10.56
N ALA A 798 -2.79 64.83 -9.71
CA ALA A 798 -4.20 65.18 -9.96
C ALA A 798 -5.20 64.20 -10.61
N THR A 799 -6.34 64.08 -9.93
CA THR A 799 -7.62 63.39 -10.25
C THR A 799 -8.70 64.46 -10.61
N PRO A 800 -10.06 64.30 -10.48
CA PRO A 800 -11.03 63.18 -10.53
C PRO A 800 -12.34 63.46 -11.36
N SER A 801 -13.28 62.49 -11.46
CA SER A 801 -14.74 62.82 -11.56
C SER A 801 -15.73 61.71 -11.11
N ARG A 802 -16.99 62.10 -10.80
CA ARG A 802 -18.13 61.29 -10.26
C ARG A 802 -19.39 61.49 -11.17
N LYS A 803 -20.55 60.79 -11.11
CA LYS A 803 -21.35 60.06 -10.08
C LYS A 803 -22.01 58.81 -10.78
N LYS A 804 -23.12 58.13 -10.42
CA LYS A 804 -24.27 58.22 -9.46
C LYS A 804 -24.63 56.79 -8.94
N VAL A 805 -25.87 56.48 -8.50
CA VAL A 805 -26.23 55.19 -7.84
C VAL A 805 -27.78 54.92 -7.75
N THR A 806 -28.20 53.67 -7.49
CA THR A 806 -29.52 53.13 -6.99
C THR A 806 -30.80 53.16 -7.89
N PRO A 807 -31.92 52.41 -7.59
CA PRO A 807 -32.20 51.44 -6.48
C PRO A 807 -32.93 50.08 -6.79
N LYS A 808 -32.68 49.07 -5.93
CA LYS A 808 -33.53 47.97 -5.35
C LYS A 808 -34.94 47.61 -5.90
N SER A 809 -35.25 46.30 -5.92
CA SER A 809 -36.47 45.74 -5.27
C SER A 809 -36.43 44.23 -4.89
N ARG A 810 -37.13 43.90 -3.80
CA ARG A 810 -37.39 42.61 -3.11
C ARG A 810 -37.58 41.32 -3.95
N GLY A 811 -37.14 40.16 -3.42
CA GLY A 811 -37.48 38.80 -3.88
C GLY A 811 -38.38 38.01 -2.91
N LYS A 812 -38.56 36.67 -3.13
CA LYS A 812 -39.35 35.78 -2.24
C LYS A 812 -39.06 34.28 -2.43
N LYS A 813 -38.83 33.57 -1.30
CA LYS A 813 -39.02 32.13 -1.00
C LYS A 813 -38.40 31.04 -1.90
N SER A 814 -37.98 29.95 -1.24
CA SER A 814 -37.28 28.79 -1.80
C SER A 814 -38.19 27.61 -2.16
N GLN A 815 -37.81 26.86 -3.20
CA GLN A 815 -38.20 25.46 -3.45
C GLN A 815 -36.93 24.58 -3.50
N THR A 816 -37.11 23.27 -3.54
CA THR A 816 -36.03 22.26 -3.58
C THR A 816 -35.24 22.30 -4.91
N PRO A 817 -33.88 22.32 -4.91
CA PRO A 817 -33.14 22.68 -6.12
C PRO A 817 -33.16 21.67 -7.29
N LEU A 818 -33.47 20.39 -7.06
CA LEU A 818 -33.33 19.35 -8.07
C LEU A 818 -34.48 19.28 -9.09
N GLU A 819 -35.66 19.80 -8.76
CA GLU A 819 -36.88 19.67 -9.59
C GLU A 819 -37.11 20.87 -10.51
N THR A 820 -36.16 21.82 -10.56
CA THR A 820 -36.28 23.09 -11.31
C THR A 820 -35.00 23.45 -12.09
N MET A 821 -34.17 22.45 -12.42
CA MET A 821 -33.10 22.64 -13.40
C MET A 821 -33.71 22.73 -14.80
N ASP A 822 -33.83 23.96 -15.30
CA ASP A 822 -34.17 24.26 -16.70
C ASP A 822 -33.09 23.70 -17.64
N ASP A 823 -33.48 23.24 -18.83
CA ASP A 823 -32.60 22.49 -19.76
C ASP A 823 -31.58 23.39 -20.49
N THR A 824 -31.53 24.67 -20.14
CA THR A 824 -30.76 25.75 -20.78
C THR A 824 -29.33 25.89 -20.23
N PHE A 825 -28.59 24.77 -20.15
CA PHE A 825 -27.13 24.84 -20.00
C PHE A 825 -26.51 25.22 -21.37
N PRO A 826 -25.64 26.25 -21.45
CA PRO A 826 -25.02 26.64 -22.71
C PRO A 826 -24.11 25.51 -23.25
N GLU A 827 -24.09 25.33 -24.57
CA GLU A 827 -23.50 24.15 -25.21
C GLU A 827 -21.98 24.04 -25.01
N ASP A 828 -21.27 25.17 -24.90
CA ASP A 828 -19.81 25.22 -24.76
C ASP A 828 -19.32 25.29 -23.30
N ALA A 829 -19.10 24.13 -22.69
CA ALA A 829 -18.26 24.01 -21.49
C ALA A 829 -16.83 24.53 -21.74
N GLU A 830 -16.36 24.54 -22.98
CA GLU A 830 -15.07 25.10 -23.38
C GLU A 830 -15.04 26.64 -23.23
N GLU A 831 -16.16 27.34 -23.42
CA GLU A 831 -16.23 28.80 -23.25
C GLU A 831 -16.14 29.19 -21.77
N PHE A 832 -16.85 28.49 -20.88
CA PHE A 832 -16.70 28.64 -19.42
C PHE A 832 -15.24 28.44 -19.00
N ILE A 833 -14.58 27.42 -19.55
CA ILE A 833 -13.17 27.11 -19.26
C ILE A 833 -12.24 28.24 -19.75
N LYS A 834 -12.47 28.81 -20.92
CA LYS A 834 -11.70 29.97 -21.45
C LYS A 834 -11.93 31.23 -20.60
N ASN A 835 -13.18 31.52 -20.24
CA ASN A 835 -13.56 32.70 -19.45
C ASN A 835 -13.04 32.63 -18.00
N GLU A 836 -13.01 31.44 -17.38
CA GLU A 836 -12.37 31.23 -16.08
C GLU A 836 -10.86 31.49 -16.15
N ALA A 837 -10.17 31.00 -17.19
CA ALA A 837 -8.72 31.19 -17.34
C ALA A 837 -8.33 32.66 -17.53
N LYS A 838 -9.08 33.41 -18.35
CA LYS A 838 -8.87 34.85 -18.57
C LYS A 838 -9.02 35.65 -17.28
N TRP A 839 -10.03 35.34 -16.48
CA TRP A 839 -10.25 36.01 -15.19
C TRP A 839 -9.17 35.67 -14.15
N GLU A 840 -8.63 34.45 -14.14
CA GLU A 840 -7.48 34.13 -13.28
C GLU A 840 -6.22 34.92 -13.67
N GLU A 841 -6.02 35.21 -14.97
CA GLU A 841 -4.92 36.09 -15.40
C GLU A 841 -5.15 37.56 -15.04
N GLU A 842 -6.41 38.03 -15.02
CA GLU A 842 -6.78 39.38 -14.55
C GLU A 842 -6.72 39.55 -13.01
N VAL A 843 -6.63 38.46 -12.24
CA VAL A 843 -6.67 38.46 -10.75
C VAL A 843 -5.37 37.98 -10.09
N PHE A 844 -4.54 37.19 -10.79
CA PHE A 844 -3.28 36.65 -10.26
C PHE A 844 -2.00 37.15 -10.97
N SER A 845 -2.11 38.18 -11.84
CA SER A 845 -0.97 38.99 -12.30
C SER A 845 -0.62 40.12 -11.32
#